data_AF-X8DS60-F1
#
_entry.id   AF-X8DS60-F1
#
_cell.length_a   1.000
_cell.length_b   1.000
_cell.length_c   1.000
_cell.angle_alpha   90.00
_cell.angle_beta   90.00
_cell.angle_gamma   90.00
#
_symmetry.space_group_name_H-M   'P 1'
#
loop_
_entity.id
_entity.type
_entity.pdbx_description
1 polymer ?
#
loop_
_entity_poly.entity_id
_entity_poly.type
_entity_poly.pdbx_seq_one_letter_code
_entity_poly.pdbx_strand_id
1 'polypeptide(L)'
;MRTASAVRRPRPDRRLSATHPHLVAEWHPENDLTPEDVSRGSDYRAKWRCALGHEWVQKVTVRAVGGNGCAFCAGRKVLAGFNDLATLHPDLAIEWHPDNEMGPGEIYAGSKQRARWICAKGHQWSTPVNLRTERGYGCRICAGKQVQQGFNDLASKRPDLAVLWHPDFNGNVRPSEVSARSNQHYWFRCVQGHSMLRTPSQMTSSTCGICNGKHVVAGINDLASCHPDIAAEWHWSNGIDASMISWCSARRGTWQCKLGHRWETSVNSRVDAYSGCPTCAGQRAVTGVNDLVTMRPDLATEWHPDNDLSPHEVAYASSYRAMWRCAAHGHTWAVTVAGRTSRGDGCSVCAGRTVLPGFNDLASQYPSIATEWHPDNDCGPHEVTSGCGYRAKWLCRKKHVWKARVSARTRSGDGTNCPTCHAGILVSRGEKAITELIRDLLGAHTQILTSTRTVPGTSEVDIVVPERRLAIEFNGLYWHTERTGRGKDYHLGKTRACAAAGLRLIHVWEDDWRLRRAGVERLIRDVLGVFDGPAVADCELADADFNGVAVLFAENCHARSLGRASFFDALIHGDTAVAAVSSRLRNGRLDVMQFASAGVLGASEALAQPLARRARQLGAERVRWVVDNATDDGAGPSAAGFTSVGELDPEFRYVRGGERVSRSSFRPGRFRADPDLVFKAGMTEERLAGLNDLDRIWDAGRTVWELRTR
;
A
#
# COMPACT_ATOMS: atom_id res chain seq x y z
N MET A 1 -25.30 53.56 -91.33
CA MET A 1 -23.87 53.73 -91.68
C MET A 1 -23.38 55.06 -91.14
N ARG A 2 -22.66 55.05 -90.01
CA ARG A 2 -21.87 56.17 -89.49
C ARG A 2 -20.43 55.70 -89.47
N THR A 3 -19.62 56.36 -90.26
CA THR A 3 -18.19 56.15 -90.51
C THR A 3 -17.39 56.00 -89.23
N ALA A 4 -16.47 55.04 -89.20
CA ALA A 4 -15.47 54.88 -88.15
C ALA A 4 -14.75 56.23 -87.91
N SER A 5 -15.04 56.88 -86.78
CA SER A 5 -14.30 58.06 -86.34
C SER A 5 -12.91 57.57 -85.94
N ALA A 6 -11.94 57.76 -86.83
CA ALA A 6 -10.55 57.41 -86.57
C ALA A 6 -10.11 58.09 -85.28
N VAL A 7 -9.84 57.30 -84.22
CA VAL A 7 -9.24 57.80 -82.99
C VAL A 7 -7.95 58.50 -83.40
N ARG A 8 -7.93 59.83 -83.29
CA ARG A 8 -6.79 60.64 -83.72
C ARG A 8 -5.63 60.30 -82.79
N ARG A 9 -4.72 59.46 -83.26
CA ARG A 9 -3.54 59.04 -82.49
C ARG A 9 -2.79 60.27 -81.97
N PRO A 10 -2.44 60.31 -80.68
CA PRO A 10 -1.57 61.36 -80.15
C PRO A 10 -0.26 61.41 -80.94
N ARG A 11 0.34 62.61 -81.01
CA ARG A 11 1.69 62.78 -81.56
C ARG A 11 2.65 61.83 -80.83
N PRO A 12 3.70 61.30 -81.50
CA PRO A 12 4.60 60.31 -80.91
C PRO A 12 5.14 60.70 -79.52
N ASP A 13 5.50 61.97 -79.33
CA ASP A 13 5.99 62.55 -78.06
C ASP A 13 4.94 62.64 -76.95
N ARG A 14 3.65 62.44 -77.26
CA ARG A 14 2.52 62.56 -76.33
C ARG A 14 1.80 61.24 -76.05
N ARG A 15 2.25 60.14 -76.65
CA ARG A 15 1.69 58.81 -76.39
C ARG A 15 1.99 58.37 -74.96
N LEU A 16 1.13 57.55 -74.39
CA LEU A 16 1.30 57.06 -73.03
C LEU A 16 2.59 56.22 -72.93
N SER A 17 2.88 55.40 -73.94
CA SER A 17 4.12 54.61 -74.03
C SER A 17 5.39 55.45 -74.03
N ALA A 18 5.38 56.60 -74.73
CA ALA A 18 6.52 57.51 -74.80
C ALA A 18 6.72 58.30 -73.49
N THR A 19 5.63 58.76 -72.86
CA THR A 19 5.71 59.64 -71.68
C THR A 19 5.77 58.87 -70.36
N HIS A 20 5.15 57.69 -70.28
CA HIS A 20 5.06 56.86 -69.09
C HIS A 20 5.31 55.38 -69.44
N PRO A 21 6.52 55.03 -69.92
CA PRO A 21 6.83 53.68 -70.39
C PRO A 21 6.62 52.61 -69.30
N HIS A 22 6.81 52.95 -68.03
CA HIS A 22 6.55 52.05 -66.90
C HIS A 22 5.08 51.64 -66.77
N LEU A 23 4.12 52.46 -67.24
CA LEU A 23 2.70 52.13 -67.21
C LEU A 23 2.29 51.17 -68.34
N VAL A 24 3.11 51.04 -69.40
CA VAL A 24 2.88 50.06 -70.46
C VAL A 24 2.92 48.64 -69.90
N ALA A 25 3.83 48.37 -68.96
CA ALA A 25 3.92 47.08 -68.28
C ALA A 25 2.67 46.74 -67.44
N GLU A 26 1.92 47.76 -67.00
CA GLU A 26 0.66 47.57 -66.27
C GLU A 26 -0.57 47.56 -67.17
N TRP A 27 -0.43 47.77 -68.47
CA TRP A 27 -1.56 47.82 -69.41
C TRP A 27 -2.10 46.42 -69.69
N HIS A 28 -3.40 46.19 -69.46
CA HIS A 28 -3.98 44.87 -69.71
C HIS A 28 -4.14 44.61 -71.23
N PRO A 29 -3.83 43.40 -71.73
CA PRO A 29 -3.95 43.07 -73.15
C PRO A 29 -5.39 43.08 -73.69
N GLU A 30 -6.40 42.94 -72.82
CA GLU A 30 -7.82 42.97 -73.21
C GLU A 30 -8.39 44.39 -73.43
N ASN A 31 -7.57 45.44 -73.34
CA ASN A 31 -8.05 46.79 -73.65
C ASN A 31 -8.26 46.95 -75.15
N ASP A 32 -9.35 47.60 -75.54
CA ASP A 32 -9.65 47.93 -76.94
C ASP A 32 -8.64 48.90 -77.57
N LEU A 33 -7.92 49.67 -76.74
CA LEU A 33 -6.89 50.61 -77.17
C LEU A 33 -5.51 50.20 -76.65
N THR A 34 -4.48 50.46 -77.44
CA THR A 34 -3.09 50.26 -77.02
C THR A 34 -2.54 51.52 -76.34
N PRO A 35 -1.44 51.42 -75.57
CA PRO A 35 -0.74 52.59 -75.01
C PRO A 35 -0.26 53.61 -76.06
N GLU A 36 -0.20 53.22 -77.34
CA GLU A 36 0.11 54.11 -78.46
C GLU A 36 -1.08 54.98 -78.89
N ASP A 37 -2.31 54.54 -78.60
CA ASP A 37 -3.54 55.18 -79.05
C ASP A 37 -4.06 56.23 -78.04
N VAL A 38 -3.48 56.29 -76.84
CA VAL A 38 -3.90 57.21 -75.75
C VAL A 38 -2.75 58.09 -75.26
N SER A 39 -3.06 59.27 -74.75
CA SER A 39 -2.10 60.14 -74.05
C SER A 39 -2.27 60.04 -72.53
N ARG A 40 -1.28 60.51 -71.77
CA ARG A 40 -1.33 60.52 -70.29
C ARG A 40 -2.54 61.23 -69.68
N GLY A 41 -3.19 62.15 -70.42
CA GLY A 41 -4.37 62.89 -69.97
C GLY A 41 -5.71 62.29 -70.42
N SER A 42 -5.70 61.11 -71.04
CA SER A 42 -6.91 60.49 -71.60
C SER A 42 -7.94 60.10 -70.53
N ASP A 43 -9.22 60.32 -70.83
CA ASP A 43 -10.35 59.86 -70.02
C ASP A 43 -10.72 58.39 -70.28
N TYR A 44 -10.03 57.72 -71.21
CA TYR A 44 -10.23 56.30 -71.49
C TYR A 44 -10.07 55.47 -70.21
N ARG A 45 -11.04 54.59 -69.93
CA ARG A 45 -11.01 53.68 -68.76
C ARG A 45 -10.30 52.39 -69.15
N ALA A 46 -9.00 52.39 -68.99
CA ALA A 46 -8.20 51.19 -69.22
C ALA A 46 -8.35 50.21 -68.04
N LYS A 47 -8.35 48.92 -68.38
CA LYS A 47 -8.05 47.82 -67.47
C LYS A 47 -6.54 47.76 -67.25
N TRP A 48 -6.12 47.79 -66.00
CA TRP A 48 -4.74 47.76 -65.54
C TRP A 48 -4.49 46.47 -64.79
N ARG A 49 -3.25 45.98 -64.81
CA ARG A 49 -2.78 44.84 -64.03
C ARG A 49 -1.44 45.17 -63.41
N CYS A 50 -1.33 45.12 -62.09
CA CYS A 50 -0.05 45.40 -61.44
C CYS A 50 0.87 44.19 -61.52
N ALA A 51 2.13 44.36 -61.09
CA ALA A 51 3.13 43.28 -61.08
C ALA A 51 2.69 42.04 -60.26
N LEU A 52 1.81 42.21 -59.27
CA LEU A 52 1.25 41.11 -58.47
C LEU A 52 0.00 40.47 -59.10
N GLY A 53 -0.38 40.87 -60.31
CA GLY A 53 -1.51 40.29 -61.04
C GLY A 53 -2.89 40.87 -60.67
N HIS A 54 -2.97 41.83 -59.73
CA HIS A 54 -4.25 42.47 -59.41
C HIS A 54 -4.75 43.31 -60.57
N GLU A 55 -5.98 43.08 -60.98
CA GLU A 55 -6.61 43.79 -62.09
C GLU A 55 -7.60 44.84 -61.60
N TRP A 56 -7.57 46.04 -62.19
CA TRP A 56 -8.54 47.09 -61.88
C TRP A 56 -8.83 47.97 -63.10
N VAL A 57 -10.00 48.60 -63.14
CA VAL A 57 -10.38 49.51 -64.22
C VAL A 57 -10.32 50.96 -63.73
N GLN A 58 -9.56 51.80 -64.42
CA GLN A 58 -9.42 53.22 -64.07
C GLN A 58 -9.05 54.07 -65.29
N LYS A 59 -9.45 55.35 -65.27
CA LYS A 59 -9.08 56.32 -66.30
C LYS A 59 -7.56 56.48 -66.42
N VAL A 60 -7.04 56.57 -67.64
CA VAL A 60 -5.61 56.78 -67.91
C VAL A 60 -5.08 58.03 -67.21
N THR A 61 -5.82 59.14 -67.25
CA THR A 61 -5.45 60.38 -66.55
C THR A 61 -5.26 60.20 -65.04
N VAL A 62 -6.09 59.38 -64.39
CA VAL A 62 -5.99 59.18 -62.93
C VAL A 62 -4.81 58.27 -62.57
N ARG A 63 -4.47 57.29 -63.41
CA ARG A 63 -3.27 56.44 -63.21
C ARG A 63 -1.98 57.20 -63.51
N ALA A 64 -1.92 57.90 -64.65
CA ALA A 64 -0.70 58.52 -65.16
C ALA A 64 -0.40 59.90 -64.54
N VAL A 65 -1.42 60.74 -64.34
CA VAL A 65 -1.24 62.07 -63.72
C VAL A 65 -1.48 62.02 -62.22
N GLY A 66 -2.53 61.31 -61.79
CA GLY A 66 -2.88 61.20 -60.37
C GLY A 66 -2.03 60.23 -59.55
N GLY A 67 -1.18 59.42 -60.19
CA GLY A 67 -0.29 58.47 -59.52
C GLY A 67 -0.99 57.31 -58.79
N ASN A 68 -2.31 57.20 -58.92
CA ASN A 68 -3.10 56.19 -58.21
C ASN A 68 -2.88 54.80 -58.81
N GLY A 69 -2.02 54.00 -58.17
CA GLY A 69 -1.83 52.59 -58.53
C GLY A 69 -2.85 51.65 -57.91
N CYS A 70 -2.54 50.36 -57.93
CA CYS A 70 -3.41 49.30 -57.41
C CYS A 70 -3.90 49.61 -55.99
N ALA A 71 -5.23 49.69 -55.82
CA ALA A 71 -5.87 50.03 -54.55
C ALA A 71 -5.67 48.93 -53.48
N PHE A 72 -5.50 47.68 -53.90
CA PHE A 72 -5.21 46.55 -53.01
C PHE A 72 -3.77 46.62 -52.48
N CYS A 73 -2.78 46.83 -53.35
CA CYS A 73 -1.38 46.99 -52.94
C CYS A 73 -1.16 48.21 -52.02
N ALA A 74 -1.93 49.29 -52.23
CA ALA A 74 -1.86 50.49 -51.40
C ALA A 74 -2.72 50.41 -50.11
N GLY A 75 -3.37 49.27 -49.81
CA GLY A 75 -4.19 49.09 -48.61
C GLY A 75 -5.47 49.94 -48.57
N ARG A 76 -5.90 50.51 -49.71
CA ARG A 76 -7.11 51.33 -49.83
C ARG A 76 -8.37 50.51 -50.09
N LYS A 77 -8.21 49.28 -50.58
CA LYS A 77 -9.25 48.27 -50.67
C LYS A 77 -8.73 46.96 -50.09
N VAL A 78 -9.60 46.22 -49.41
CA VAL A 78 -9.28 44.88 -48.90
C VAL A 78 -9.48 43.85 -50.01
N LEU A 79 -8.52 42.95 -50.14
CA LEU A 79 -8.58 41.76 -50.98
C LEU A 79 -8.26 40.56 -50.08
N ALA A 80 -9.27 39.72 -49.87
CA ALA A 80 -9.13 38.51 -49.08
C ALA A 80 -8.07 37.59 -49.71
N GLY A 81 -7.19 37.03 -48.88
CA GLY A 81 -6.06 36.21 -49.33
C GLY A 81 -4.83 37.03 -49.75
N PHE A 82 -4.83 38.36 -49.57
CA PHE A 82 -3.69 39.20 -49.94
C PHE A 82 -3.31 40.21 -48.86
N ASN A 83 -4.19 41.15 -48.51
CA ASN A 83 -3.87 42.27 -47.61
C ASN A 83 -4.78 42.37 -46.38
N ASP A 84 -5.69 41.43 -46.21
CA ASP A 84 -6.54 41.34 -45.03
C ASP A 84 -5.75 40.87 -43.79
N LEU A 85 -6.31 41.14 -42.61
CA LEU A 85 -5.70 40.79 -41.32
C LEU A 85 -5.52 39.28 -41.17
N ALA A 86 -6.47 38.46 -41.60
CA ALA A 86 -6.39 37.00 -41.47
C ALA A 86 -5.24 36.41 -42.29
N THR A 87 -4.98 36.95 -43.48
CA THR A 87 -3.88 36.51 -44.34
C THR A 87 -2.52 37.01 -43.85
N LEU A 88 -2.40 38.30 -43.51
CA LEU A 88 -1.10 38.88 -43.16
C LEU A 88 -0.68 38.60 -41.73
N HIS A 89 -1.63 38.46 -40.80
CA HIS A 89 -1.38 38.20 -39.38
C HIS A 89 -2.34 37.12 -38.84
N PRO A 90 -2.20 35.87 -39.28
CA PRO A 90 -3.05 34.77 -38.84
C PRO A 90 -2.96 34.54 -37.31
N ASP A 91 -1.81 34.84 -36.71
CA ASP A 91 -1.59 34.79 -35.26
C ASP A 91 -2.44 35.82 -34.50
N LEU A 92 -2.63 37.00 -35.08
CA LEU A 92 -3.45 38.07 -34.49
C LEU A 92 -4.94 37.90 -34.81
N ALA A 93 -5.28 37.29 -35.94
CA ALA A 93 -6.66 36.99 -36.29
C ALA A 93 -7.35 36.09 -35.24
N ILE A 94 -6.60 35.23 -34.57
CA ILE A 94 -7.08 34.40 -33.43
C ILE A 94 -7.49 35.28 -32.23
N GLU A 95 -6.85 36.44 -32.06
CA GLU A 95 -7.20 37.39 -31.00
C GLU A 95 -8.36 38.33 -31.39
N TRP A 96 -8.94 38.18 -32.58
CA TRP A 96 -10.06 39.01 -33.04
C TRP A 96 -11.33 38.69 -32.24
N HIS A 97 -11.97 39.71 -31.68
CA HIS A 97 -13.19 39.50 -30.91
C HIS A 97 -14.38 39.19 -31.84
N PRO A 98 -15.25 38.20 -31.51
CA PRO A 98 -16.42 37.86 -32.33
C PRO A 98 -17.44 39.00 -32.49
N ASP A 99 -17.63 39.84 -31.46
CA ASP A 99 -18.51 41.02 -31.51
C ASP A 99 -18.05 42.18 -32.44
N ASN A 100 -16.95 42.04 -33.17
CA ASN A 100 -16.60 43.05 -34.17
C ASN A 100 -17.55 42.93 -35.38
N GLU A 101 -17.97 44.07 -35.94
CA GLU A 101 -18.88 44.10 -37.09
C GLU A 101 -18.29 43.46 -38.36
N MET A 102 -16.96 43.49 -38.51
CA MET A 102 -16.25 42.89 -39.64
C MET A 102 -15.36 41.75 -39.16
N GLY A 103 -15.23 40.71 -39.99
CA GLY A 103 -14.29 39.62 -39.78
C GLY A 103 -12.84 40.01 -40.07
N PRO A 104 -11.86 39.24 -39.58
CA PRO A 104 -10.44 39.51 -39.83
C PRO A 104 -10.06 39.36 -41.31
N GLY A 105 -10.83 38.64 -42.13
CA GLY A 105 -10.65 38.55 -43.58
C GLY A 105 -11.21 39.75 -44.37
N GLU A 106 -11.93 40.65 -43.71
CA GLU A 106 -12.67 41.75 -44.34
C GLU A 106 -12.05 43.13 -44.03
N ILE A 107 -10.97 43.16 -43.24
CA ILE A 107 -10.29 44.39 -42.83
C ILE A 107 -8.81 44.37 -43.21
N TYR A 108 -8.31 45.51 -43.69
CA TYR A 108 -6.89 45.69 -44.01
C TYR A 108 -6.03 45.63 -42.73
N ALA A 109 -4.93 44.87 -42.75
CA ALA A 109 -4.04 44.68 -41.60
C ALA A 109 -3.41 45.98 -41.04
N GLY A 110 -3.21 46.99 -41.89
CA GLY A 110 -2.71 48.33 -41.51
C GLY A 110 -3.83 49.33 -41.22
N SER A 111 -5.07 48.89 -40.99
CA SER A 111 -6.21 49.79 -40.78
C SER A 111 -6.10 50.57 -39.48
N LYS A 112 -6.45 51.87 -39.52
CA LYS A 112 -6.54 52.72 -38.31
C LYS A 112 -7.86 52.54 -37.54
N GLN A 113 -8.75 51.68 -38.03
CA GLN A 113 -10.03 51.41 -37.38
C GLN A 113 -9.81 50.67 -36.05
N ARG A 114 -10.56 51.08 -35.01
CA ARG A 114 -10.55 50.40 -33.70
C ARG A 114 -11.31 49.09 -33.78
N ALA A 115 -10.69 48.04 -33.29
CA ALA A 115 -11.29 46.73 -33.13
C ALA A 115 -11.26 46.31 -31.64
N ARG A 116 -12.16 45.40 -31.27
CA ARG A 116 -12.10 44.67 -30.01
C ARG A 116 -11.22 43.43 -30.22
N TRP A 117 -10.40 43.14 -29.21
CA TRP A 117 -9.47 42.03 -29.19
C TRP A 117 -9.71 41.22 -27.92
N ILE A 118 -9.48 39.91 -28.00
CA ILE A 118 -9.54 38.98 -26.87
C ILE A 118 -8.31 38.10 -26.92
N CYS A 119 -7.55 38.00 -25.82
CA CYS A 119 -6.38 37.13 -25.79
C CYS A 119 -6.83 35.71 -25.42
N ALA A 120 -5.93 34.73 -25.60
CA ALA A 120 -6.18 33.34 -25.22
C ALA A 120 -6.60 33.14 -23.75
N LYS A 121 -6.33 34.12 -22.86
CA LYS A 121 -6.75 34.09 -21.44
C LYS A 121 -8.09 34.77 -21.18
N GLY A 122 -8.81 35.18 -22.23
CA GLY A 122 -10.13 35.80 -22.14
C GLY A 122 -10.14 37.31 -21.83
N HIS A 123 -8.99 37.95 -21.63
CA HIS A 123 -8.94 39.40 -21.41
C HIS A 123 -9.29 40.15 -22.69
N GLN A 124 -10.22 41.09 -22.58
CA GLN A 124 -10.66 41.91 -23.70
C GLN A 124 -10.03 43.30 -23.64
N TRP A 125 -9.64 43.83 -24.80
CA TRP A 125 -9.22 45.24 -24.94
C TRP A 125 -9.63 45.80 -26.29
N SER A 126 -9.54 47.13 -26.44
CA SER A 126 -9.84 47.79 -27.72
C SER A 126 -8.67 48.66 -28.14
N THR A 127 -8.19 48.44 -29.37
CA THR A 127 -7.09 49.19 -29.98
C THR A 127 -7.25 49.19 -31.51
N PRO A 128 -6.77 50.23 -32.23
CA PRO A 128 -6.65 50.21 -33.69
C PRO A 128 -5.90 48.98 -34.22
N VAL A 129 -6.31 48.47 -35.39
CA VAL A 129 -5.69 47.28 -36.01
C VAL A 129 -4.20 47.51 -36.24
N ASN A 130 -3.83 48.63 -36.85
CA ASN A 130 -2.43 48.98 -37.12
C ASN A 130 -1.56 49.06 -35.86
N LEU A 131 -2.10 49.49 -34.70
CA LEU A 131 -1.32 49.50 -33.45
C LEU A 131 -1.08 48.08 -32.91
N ARG A 132 -2.01 47.14 -33.13
CA ARG A 132 -1.82 45.73 -32.74
C ARG A 132 -0.86 45.03 -33.69
N THR A 133 -0.97 45.26 -35.00
CA THR A 133 -0.18 44.59 -36.05
C THR A 133 1.23 45.17 -36.20
N GLU A 134 1.38 46.51 -36.22
CA GLU A 134 2.67 47.17 -36.48
C GLU A 134 3.45 47.51 -35.20
N ARG A 135 2.75 47.88 -34.12
CA ARG A 135 3.38 48.32 -32.85
C ARG A 135 3.27 47.31 -31.71
N GLY A 136 2.60 46.18 -31.92
CA GLY A 136 2.47 45.11 -30.92
C GLY A 136 1.66 45.48 -29.67
N TYR A 137 0.70 46.40 -29.76
CA TYR A 137 -0.14 46.79 -28.61
C TYR A 137 -1.11 45.65 -28.24
N GLY A 138 -0.67 44.76 -27.34
CA GLY A 138 -1.47 43.62 -26.87
C GLY A 138 -2.14 43.83 -25.51
N CYS A 139 -2.55 42.71 -24.90
CA CYS A 139 -3.27 42.68 -23.63
C CYS A 139 -2.47 43.30 -22.46
N ARG A 140 -2.97 44.41 -21.91
CA ARG A 140 -2.34 45.15 -20.79
C ARG A 140 -2.33 44.37 -19.47
N ILE A 141 -3.29 43.46 -19.29
CA ILE A 141 -3.40 42.62 -18.10
C ILE A 141 -2.36 41.49 -18.14
N CYS A 142 -2.26 40.77 -19.26
CA CYS A 142 -1.19 39.79 -19.49
C CYS A 142 0.20 40.41 -19.40
N ALA A 143 0.36 41.65 -19.89
CA ALA A 143 1.62 42.39 -19.81
C ALA A 143 1.93 42.97 -18.41
N GLY A 144 1.00 42.87 -17.44
CA GLY A 144 1.18 43.42 -16.09
C GLY A 144 1.12 44.95 -16.02
N LYS A 145 0.68 45.63 -17.08
CA LYS A 145 0.52 47.10 -17.16
C LYS A 145 -0.83 47.58 -16.59
N GLN A 146 -1.74 46.66 -16.29
CA GLN A 146 -3.02 46.90 -15.63
C GLN A 146 -3.28 45.73 -14.68
N VAL A 147 -3.62 46.02 -13.43
CA VAL A 147 -3.87 45.00 -12.41
C VAL A 147 -5.29 44.47 -12.54
N GLN A 148 -5.44 43.16 -12.51
CA GLN A 148 -6.70 42.44 -12.35
C GLN A 148 -6.56 41.50 -11.16
N GLN A 149 -7.40 41.76 -10.14
CA GLN A 149 -7.49 40.92 -8.95
C GLN A 149 -7.82 39.47 -9.33
N GLY A 150 -7.16 38.52 -8.66
CA GLY A 150 -7.28 37.09 -8.93
C GLY A 150 -6.43 36.62 -10.11
N PHE A 151 -5.78 37.52 -10.87
CA PHE A 151 -5.03 37.14 -12.07
C PHE A 151 -3.57 37.57 -12.03
N ASN A 152 -3.23 38.85 -11.89
CA ASN A 152 -1.84 39.31 -11.98
C ASN A 152 -1.39 40.18 -10.80
N ASP A 153 -2.24 40.28 -9.78
CA ASP A 153 -1.93 40.93 -8.51
C ASP A 153 -0.94 40.10 -7.66
N LEU A 154 -0.31 40.77 -6.71
CA LEU A 154 0.73 40.21 -5.86
C LEU A 154 0.18 39.10 -4.96
N ALA A 155 -1.01 39.29 -4.39
CA ALA A 155 -1.64 38.30 -3.53
C ALA A 155 -1.88 36.97 -4.25
N SER A 156 -2.36 37.04 -5.50
CA SER A 156 -2.71 35.85 -6.28
C SER A 156 -1.50 35.18 -6.93
N LYS A 157 -0.52 35.96 -7.41
CA LYS A 157 0.66 35.42 -8.12
C LYS A 157 1.85 35.09 -7.23
N ARG A 158 2.00 35.80 -6.11
CA ARG A 158 3.11 35.64 -5.16
C ARG A 158 2.59 35.73 -3.72
N PRO A 159 1.75 34.76 -3.29
CA PRO A 159 1.28 34.71 -1.91
C PRO A 159 2.43 34.64 -0.89
N ASP A 160 3.57 34.05 -1.30
CA ASP A 160 4.83 34.00 -0.56
C ASP A 160 5.41 35.38 -0.23
N LEU A 161 5.13 36.39 -1.06
CA LEU A 161 5.53 37.78 -0.80
C LEU A 161 4.42 38.60 -0.17
N ALA A 162 3.15 38.29 -0.48
CA ALA A 162 2.00 38.98 0.09
C ALA A 162 1.93 38.80 1.61
N VAL A 163 2.32 37.64 2.15
CA VAL A 163 2.44 37.42 3.60
C VAL A 163 3.51 38.29 4.25
N LEU A 164 4.53 38.69 3.49
CA LEU A 164 5.60 39.57 3.94
C LEU A 164 5.21 41.05 3.79
N TRP A 165 4.00 41.39 3.33
CA TRP A 165 3.57 42.78 3.20
C TRP A 165 3.58 43.47 4.56
N HIS A 166 4.19 44.64 4.66
CA HIS A 166 4.23 45.35 5.94
C HIS A 166 2.82 45.84 6.30
N PRO A 167 2.30 45.55 7.51
CA PRO A 167 0.93 45.89 7.89
C PRO A 167 0.67 47.40 7.92
N ASP A 168 1.65 48.19 8.41
CA ASP A 168 1.40 49.60 8.73
C ASP A 168 2.05 50.61 7.76
N PHE A 169 3.02 50.20 6.95
CA PHE A 169 3.90 51.16 6.24
C PHE A 169 3.51 51.39 4.77
N ASN A 170 2.50 50.66 4.26
CA ASN A 170 1.99 50.80 2.89
C ASN A 170 0.68 51.60 2.82
N GLY A 171 0.25 52.23 3.92
CA GLY A 171 -1.04 52.91 4.00
C GLY A 171 -2.19 51.97 3.68
N ASN A 172 -3.13 52.41 2.83
CA ASN A 172 -4.30 51.63 2.44
C ASN A 172 -4.09 50.69 1.25
N VAL A 173 -2.87 50.62 0.69
CA VAL A 173 -2.58 49.80 -0.50
C VAL A 173 -2.47 48.34 -0.11
N ARG A 174 -3.31 47.49 -0.72
CA ARG A 174 -3.31 46.04 -0.46
C ARG A 174 -2.49 45.29 -1.51
N PRO A 175 -1.92 44.12 -1.16
CA PRO A 175 -1.23 43.26 -2.13
C PRO A 175 -2.09 42.86 -3.35
N SER A 176 -3.41 42.76 -3.19
CA SER A 176 -4.34 42.47 -4.30
C SER A 176 -4.48 43.61 -5.31
N GLU A 177 -3.99 44.81 -5.00
CA GLU A 177 -4.09 46.00 -5.85
C GLU A 177 -2.79 46.29 -6.59
N VAL A 178 -1.73 45.53 -6.31
CA VAL A 178 -0.38 45.74 -6.84
C VAL A 178 -0.01 44.57 -7.74
N SER A 179 0.52 44.84 -8.93
CA SER A 179 1.01 43.76 -9.79
C SER A 179 2.22 43.05 -9.15
N ALA A 180 2.29 41.72 -9.27
CA ALA A 180 3.47 40.96 -8.89
C ALA A 180 4.76 41.35 -9.64
N ARG A 181 4.65 42.09 -10.76
CA ARG A 181 5.77 42.62 -11.53
C ARG A 181 5.99 44.12 -11.34
N SER A 182 5.35 44.72 -10.34
CA SER A 182 5.51 46.15 -10.07
C SER A 182 6.98 46.49 -9.75
N ASN A 183 7.47 47.58 -10.35
CA ASN A 183 8.77 48.18 -10.05
C ASN A 183 8.65 49.34 -9.05
N GLN A 184 7.47 49.53 -8.45
CA GLN A 184 7.27 50.50 -7.38
C GLN A 184 7.71 49.89 -6.04
N HIS A 185 8.28 50.73 -5.17
CA HIS A 185 8.75 50.31 -3.85
C HIS A 185 7.60 50.23 -2.85
N TYR A 186 7.57 49.13 -2.09
CA TYR A 186 6.65 48.89 -0.99
C TYR A 186 7.43 48.33 0.21
N TRP A 187 6.87 48.51 1.39
CA TRP A 187 7.43 47.99 2.63
C TRP A 187 7.03 46.53 2.83
N PHE A 188 8.01 45.70 3.18
CA PHE A 188 7.85 44.31 3.57
C PHE A 188 8.41 44.09 4.97
N ARG A 189 7.88 43.11 5.69
CA ARG A 189 8.37 42.65 6.98
C ARG A 189 8.65 41.15 6.90
N CYS A 190 9.90 40.74 7.15
CA CYS A 190 10.21 39.31 7.16
C CYS A 190 9.60 38.62 8.38
N VAL A 191 9.62 37.28 8.38
CA VAL A 191 9.12 36.46 9.50
C VAL A 191 9.84 36.74 10.83
N GLN A 192 11.09 37.21 10.77
CA GLN A 192 11.87 37.62 11.95
C GLN A 192 11.61 39.08 12.37
N GLY A 193 10.63 39.74 11.74
CA GLY A 193 10.22 41.11 12.09
C GLY A 193 11.00 42.24 11.41
N HIS A 194 12.02 41.94 10.61
CA HIS A 194 12.82 42.96 9.94
C HIS A 194 12.06 43.64 8.80
N SER A 195 12.02 44.97 8.83
CA SER A 195 11.37 45.80 7.81
C SER A 195 12.31 46.14 6.66
N MET A 196 11.82 46.10 5.42
CA MET A 196 12.60 46.37 4.22
C MET A 196 11.77 47.06 3.13
N LEU A 197 12.35 48.05 2.44
CA LEU A 197 11.73 48.77 1.33
C LEU A 197 12.24 48.22 -0.01
N ARG A 198 11.38 47.58 -0.80
CA ARG A 198 11.76 46.89 -2.05
C ARG A 198 10.65 46.87 -3.08
N THR A 199 10.98 46.51 -4.31
CA THR A 199 9.98 46.32 -5.38
C THR A 199 9.51 44.86 -5.40
N PRO A 200 8.22 44.59 -5.64
CA PRO A 200 7.71 43.23 -5.76
C PRO A 200 8.42 42.39 -6.83
N SER A 201 8.84 43.01 -7.94
CA SER A 201 9.56 42.34 -9.04
C SER A 201 10.95 41.82 -8.64
N GLN A 202 11.61 42.46 -7.67
CA GLN A 202 12.95 42.09 -7.18
C GLN A 202 12.90 41.21 -5.92
N MET A 203 11.72 40.98 -5.35
CA MET A 203 11.56 40.22 -4.11
C MET A 203 11.54 38.71 -4.36
N THR A 204 12.42 38.01 -3.64
CA THR A 204 12.35 36.58 -3.36
C THR A 204 12.02 36.37 -1.87
N SER A 205 11.58 35.17 -1.49
CA SER A 205 11.31 34.83 -0.09
C SER A 205 12.53 34.97 0.85
N SER A 206 13.76 35.01 0.30
CA SER A 206 15.04 35.12 1.04
C SER A 206 15.71 36.50 0.99
N THR A 207 14.97 37.55 0.63
CA THR A 207 15.53 38.90 0.36
C THR A 207 15.97 39.67 1.61
N CYS A 208 15.60 39.22 2.82
CA CYS A 208 15.96 39.93 4.04
C CYS A 208 17.48 39.97 4.26
N GLY A 209 18.07 41.16 4.07
CA GLY A 209 19.52 41.40 4.20
C GLY A 209 20.08 41.15 5.61
N ILE A 210 19.24 41.24 6.63
CA ILE A 210 19.61 40.91 8.02
C ILE A 210 19.58 39.39 8.22
N CYS A 211 18.51 38.71 7.81
CA CYS A 211 18.42 37.25 7.99
C CYS A 211 19.46 36.48 7.17
N ASN A 212 19.89 37.00 6.01
CA ASN A 212 20.92 36.36 5.18
C ASN A 212 22.35 36.88 5.45
N GLY A 213 22.53 37.66 6.53
CA GLY A 213 23.86 38.10 6.99
C GLY A 213 24.56 39.16 6.12
N LYS A 214 23.90 39.70 5.09
CA LYS A 214 24.44 40.81 4.28
C LYS A 214 24.55 42.11 5.08
N HIS A 215 23.70 42.31 6.08
CA HIS A 215 23.73 43.42 7.01
C HIS A 215 23.85 42.87 8.43
N VAL A 216 24.98 43.12 9.10
CA VAL A 216 25.18 42.72 10.49
C VAL A 216 24.61 43.80 11.39
N VAL A 217 23.74 43.41 12.31
CA VAL A 217 23.13 44.25 13.34
C VAL A 217 23.40 43.59 14.68
N ALA A 218 24.17 44.28 15.52
CA ALA A 218 24.52 43.81 16.84
C ALA A 218 23.26 43.55 17.70
N GLY A 219 23.24 42.44 18.42
CA GLY A 219 22.12 41.95 19.22
C GLY A 219 21.03 41.24 18.42
N ILE A 220 21.14 41.16 17.10
CA ILE A 220 20.11 40.55 16.23
C ILE A 220 20.66 39.35 15.47
N ASN A 221 21.75 39.51 14.72
CA ASN A 221 22.26 38.47 13.83
C ASN A 221 23.79 38.32 13.83
N ASP A 222 24.48 38.94 14.79
CA ASP A 222 25.92 38.75 15.02
C ASP A 222 26.22 37.42 15.73
N LEU A 223 27.42 36.89 15.52
CA LEU A 223 27.84 35.61 16.06
C LEU A 223 27.90 35.62 17.60
N ALA A 224 28.36 36.71 18.21
CA ALA A 224 28.49 36.82 19.67
C ALA A 224 27.13 36.73 20.38
N SER A 225 26.11 37.41 19.85
CA SER A 225 24.77 37.44 20.45
C SER A 225 23.98 36.17 20.16
N CYS A 226 24.09 35.62 18.94
CA CYS A 226 23.32 34.45 18.53
C CYS A 226 23.93 33.11 19.00
N HIS A 227 25.26 33.01 19.08
CA HIS A 227 25.98 31.77 19.42
C HIS A 227 27.17 32.04 20.35
N PRO A 228 26.93 32.42 21.62
CA PRO A 228 27.99 32.83 22.55
C PRO A 228 29.02 31.72 22.84
N ASP A 229 28.60 30.46 22.85
CA ASP A 229 29.46 29.29 23.05
C ASP A 229 30.43 29.07 21.88
N ILE A 230 29.95 29.26 20.65
CA ILE A 230 30.77 29.18 19.43
C ILE A 230 31.66 30.43 19.32
N ALA A 231 31.12 31.61 19.60
CA ALA A 231 31.87 32.86 19.61
C ALA A 231 33.08 32.82 20.56
N ALA A 232 32.97 32.12 21.69
CA ALA A 232 34.09 31.92 22.62
C ALA A 232 35.27 31.13 22.03
N GLU A 233 35.04 30.33 20.97
CA GLU A 233 36.10 29.62 20.25
C GLU A 233 36.71 30.45 19.12
N TRP A 234 36.12 31.61 18.76
CA TRP A 234 36.64 32.49 17.72
C TRP A 234 37.97 33.11 18.16
N HIS A 235 39.06 32.78 17.48
CA HIS A 235 40.38 33.19 17.93
C HIS A 235 40.63 34.67 17.66
N TRP A 236 41.24 35.38 18.63
CA TRP A 236 41.52 36.82 18.57
C TRP A 236 42.38 37.22 17.35
N SER A 237 43.20 36.31 16.82
CA SER A 237 44.06 36.57 15.65
C SER A 237 43.29 36.84 14.35
N ASN A 238 41.97 36.63 14.31
CA ASN A 238 41.14 36.87 13.13
C ASN A 238 40.98 38.37 12.80
N GLY A 239 41.34 39.27 13.72
CA GLY A 239 41.31 40.73 13.51
C GLY A 239 39.91 41.34 13.37
N ILE A 240 38.86 40.57 13.65
CA ILE A 240 37.47 41.00 13.70
C ILE A 240 36.79 40.33 14.90
N ASP A 241 36.03 41.13 15.66
CA ASP A 241 35.28 40.64 16.81
C ASP A 241 34.05 39.81 16.39
N ALA A 242 33.66 38.84 17.21
CA ALA A 242 32.51 37.99 16.93
C ALA A 242 31.17 38.79 16.90
N SER A 243 31.08 39.95 17.54
CA SER A 243 29.91 40.85 17.46
C SER A 243 29.81 41.62 16.14
N MET A 244 30.87 41.63 15.33
CA MET A 244 30.94 42.35 14.05
C MET A 244 30.74 41.45 12.83
N ILE A 245 30.43 40.18 13.04
CA ILE A 245 30.25 39.20 11.98
C ILE A 245 28.94 38.44 12.16
N SER A 246 28.20 38.24 11.07
CA SER A 246 26.96 37.45 11.16
C SER A 246 27.26 35.97 11.38
N TRP A 247 26.41 35.29 12.16
CA TRP A 247 26.50 33.85 12.42
C TRP A 247 26.42 32.99 11.14
N CYS A 248 25.80 33.47 10.08
CA CYS A 248 25.71 32.78 8.79
C CYS A 248 26.78 33.21 7.77
N SER A 249 27.82 33.94 8.22
CA SER A 249 28.90 34.41 7.36
C SER A 249 29.74 33.26 6.78
N ALA A 250 30.04 33.35 5.48
CA ALA A 250 30.97 32.43 4.81
C ALA A 250 32.46 32.78 5.08
N ARG A 251 32.77 33.82 5.86
CA ARG A 251 34.16 34.20 6.18
C ARG A 251 34.84 33.08 6.97
N ARG A 252 36.04 32.70 6.54
CA ARG A 252 36.94 31.76 7.23
C ARG A 252 37.72 32.47 8.33
N GLY A 253 37.94 31.77 9.44
CA GLY A 253 38.82 32.21 10.51
C GLY A 253 39.37 31.05 11.32
N THR A 254 40.32 31.36 12.19
CA THR A 254 40.94 30.45 13.14
C THR A 254 40.04 30.29 14.37
N TRP A 255 39.89 29.05 14.83
CA TRP A 255 39.13 28.66 16.01
C TRP A 255 40.06 27.97 17.01
N GLN A 256 39.78 28.08 18.30
CA GLN A 256 40.50 27.39 19.36
C GLN A 256 39.53 26.77 20.36
N CYS A 257 39.62 25.45 20.55
CA CYS A 257 38.76 24.76 21.51
C CYS A 257 39.33 24.88 22.93
N LYS A 258 38.54 24.48 23.93
CA LYS A 258 38.94 24.46 25.35
C LYS A 258 40.22 23.66 25.64
N LEU A 259 40.53 22.63 24.84
CA LEU A 259 41.76 21.84 24.95
C LEU A 259 42.98 22.50 24.25
N GLY A 260 42.84 23.71 23.72
CA GLY A 260 43.93 24.46 23.09
C GLY A 260 44.20 24.14 21.61
N HIS A 261 43.55 23.12 21.04
CA HIS A 261 43.70 22.81 19.61
C HIS A 261 43.15 23.94 18.73
N ARG A 262 43.89 24.28 17.67
CA ARG A 262 43.53 25.32 16.70
C ARG A 262 43.20 24.71 15.33
N TRP A 263 42.19 25.26 14.66
CA TRP A 263 41.82 24.88 13.30
C TRP A 263 41.17 26.04 12.53
N GLU A 264 41.02 25.89 11.21
CA GLU A 264 40.40 26.90 10.36
C GLU A 264 39.13 26.40 9.69
N THR A 265 38.05 27.18 9.79
CA THR A 265 36.79 26.93 9.06
C THR A 265 35.98 28.24 8.95
N SER A 266 34.91 28.25 8.14
CA SER A 266 33.99 29.40 8.05
C SER A 266 33.00 29.45 9.21
N VAL A 267 32.52 30.66 9.54
CA VAL A 267 31.55 30.88 10.62
C VAL A 267 30.28 30.07 10.42
N ASN A 268 29.68 30.13 9.24
CA ASN A 268 28.49 29.34 8.92
C ASN A 268 28.72 27.83 9.06
N SER A 269 29.88 27.30 8.66
CA SER A 269 30.19 25.87 8.83
C SER A 269 30.43 25.52 10.30
N ARG A 270 30.99 26.43 11.11
CA ARG A 270 31.13 26.22 12.55
C ARG A 270 29.77 26.14 13.24
N VAL A 271 28.84 27.01 12.85
CA VAL A 271 27.48 27.13 13.41
C VAL A 271 26.55 26.02 12.92
N ASP A 272 26.39 25.84 11.60
CA ASP A 272 25.36 24.96 11.02
C ASP A 272 25.81 23.49 10.92
N ALA A 273 27.10 23.22 10.74
CA ALA A 273 27.61 21.86 10.50
C ALA A 273 28.16 21.16 11.76
N TYR A 274 28.00 21.77 12.95
CA TYR A 274 28.63 21.32 14.20
C TYR A 274 30.11 20.93 14.02
N SER A 275 30.83 21.63 13.13
CA SER A 275 32.22 21.33 12.81
C SER A 275 33.14 21.78 13.95
N GLY A 276 33.23 20.93 14.97
CA GLY A 276 34.10 21.15 16.13
C GLY A 276 35.58 20.95 15.80
N CYS A 277 36.40 20.94 16.85
CA CYS A 277 37.83 20.70 16.72
C CYS A 277 38.10 19.32 16.05
N PRO A 278 38.83 19.28 14.91
CA PRO A 278 39.09 18.02 14.18
C PRO A 278 39.93 17.03 14.98
N THR A 279 40.79 17.50 15.88
CA THR A 279 41.58 16.63 16.77
C THR A 279 40.68 15.97 17.83
N CYS A 280 39.80 16.74 18.47
CA CYS A 280 38.85 16.22 19.46
C CYS A 280 37.82 15.27 18.81
N ALA A 281 37.46 15.52 17.55
CA ALA A 281 36.58 14.67 16.78
C ALA A 281 37.28 13.43 16.17
N GLY A 282 38.58 13.22 16.44
CA GLY A 282 39.32 12.06 15.93
C GLY A 282 39.58 12.08 14.41
N GLN A 283 39.43 13.23 13.75
CA GLN A 283 39.72 13.40 12.33
C GLN A 283 41.22 13.57 12.05
N ARG A 284 42.03 13.91 13.07
CA ARG A 284 43.48 14.00 13.00
C ARG A 284 44.12 13.16 14.12
N ALA A 285 45.00 12.23 13.74
CA ALA A 285 45.74 11.40 14.68
C ALA A 285 46.88 12.18 15.35
N VAL A 286 47.02 11.99 16.65
CA VAL A 286 48.11 12.48 17.48
C VAL A 286 48.55 11.30 18.35
N THR A 287 49.76 10.81 18.08
CA THR A 287 50.36 9.68 18.79
C THR A 287 50.46 9.97 20.29
N GLY A 288 50.05 9.01 21.11
CA GLY A 288 50.00 9.11 22.58
C GLY A 288 48.78 9.85 23.12
N VAL A 289 47.89 10.36 22.26
CA VAL A 289 46.69 11.11 22.67
C VAL A 289 45.43 10.44 22.17
N ASN A 290 45.30 10.22 20.86
CA ASN A 290 44.07 9.71 20.25
C ASN A 290 44.30 8.63 19.17
N ASP A 291 45.52 8.11 19.03
CA ASP A 291 45.83 7.01 18.11
C ASP A 291 45.17 5.68 18.55
N LEU A 292 45.05 4.74 17.62
CA LEU A 292 44.35 3.48 17.84
C LEU A 292 45.01 2.65 18.96
N VAL A 293 46.34 2.63 19.03
CA VAL A 293 47.06 1.82 20.02
C VAL A 293 46.85 2.38 21.43
N THR A 294 46.93 3.70 21.58
CA THR A 294 46.67 4.37 22.87
C THR A 294 45.24 4.17 23.35
N MET A 295 44.25 4.30 22.47
CA MET A 295 42.84 4.28 22.87
C MET A 295 42.19 2.89 22.90
N ARG A 296 42.64 1.96 22.04
CA ARG A 296 42.07 0.61 21.87
C ARG A 296 43.16 -0.45 21.63
N PRO A 297 44.01 -0.74 22.64
CA PRO A 297 45.07 -1.74 22.52
C PRO A 297 44.53 -3.15 22.25
N ASP A 298 43.31 -3.45 22.71
CA ASP A 298 42.61 -4.71 22.43
C ASP A 298 42.41 -4.93 20.92
N LEU A 299 41.98 -3.88 20.20
CA LEU A 299 41.73 -3.95 18.76
C LEU A 299 42.99 -3.77 17.92
N ALA A 300 44.03 -3.11 18.45
CA ALA A 300 45.32 -2.99 17.77
C ALA A 300 45.93 -4.37 17.46
N THR A 301 45.63 -5.39 18.28
CA THR A 301 46.07 -6.78 18.03
C THR A 301 45.41 -7.43 16.81
N GLU A 302 44.25 -6.92 16.37
CA GLU A 302 43.56 -7.37 15.16
C GLU A 302 44.03 -6.62 13.90
N TRP A 303 44.97 -5.68 14.01
CA TRP A 303 45.46 -4.91 12.87
C TRP A 303 46.23 -5.80 11.89
N HIS A 304 45.88 -5.76 10.60
CA HIS A 304 46.59 -6.54 9.59
C HIS A 304 47.93 -5.86 9.22
N PRO A 305 49.03 -6.62 9.03
CA PRO A 305 50.33 -6.05 8.65
C PRO A 305 50.33 -5.36 7.28
N ASP A 306 49.48 -5.78 6.35
CA ASP A 306 49.39 -5.21 4.99
C ASP A 306 48.70 -3.83 4.90
N ASN A 307 48.45 -3.15 6.02
CA ASN A 307 47.96 -1.78 5.99
C ASN A 307 49.10 -0.81 5.69
N ASP A 308 48.83 0.22 4.87
CA ASP A 308 49.81 1.26 4.56
C ASP A 308 50.22 2.11 5.76
N LEU A 309 49.34 2.23 6.76
CA LEU A 309 49.57 3.00 7.98
C LEU A 309 49.69 2.09 9.20
N SER A 310 50.58 2.48 10.10
CA SER A 310 50.68 1.89 11.44
C SER A 310 49.45 2.27 12.28
N PRO A 311 48.98 1.41 13.20
CA PRO A 311 47.90 1.77 14.12
C PRO A 311 48.26 2.97 15.03
N HIS A 312 49.54 3.33 15.17
CA HIS A 312 49.98 4.54 15.87
C HIS A 312 49.77 5.85 15.09
N GLU A 313 49.55 5.75 13.79
CA GLU A 313 49.39 6.89 12.87
C GLU A 313 47.92 7.16 12.56
N VAL A 314 47.00 6.34 13.10
CA VAL A 314 45.58 6.41 12.80
C VAL A 314 44.80 6.68 14.09
N ALA A 315 43.99 7.75 14.07
CA ALA A 315 43.10 8.06 15.19
C ALA A 315 42.08 6.94 15.40
N TYR A 316 41.74 6.62 16.65
CA TYR A 316 40.84 5.50 16.96
C TYR A 316 39.43 5.66 16.34
N ALA A 317 38.98 6.88 16.04
CA ALA A 317 37.70 7.19 15.39
C ALA A 317 37.86 7.63 13.92
N SER A 318 38.98 7.27 13.28
CA SER A 318 39.28 7.64 11.90
C SER A 318 38.34 6.97 10.89
N SER A 319 38.06 7.67 9.79
CA SER A 319 37.39 7.12 8.61
C SER A 319 38.32 6.30 7.71
N TYR A 320 39.62 6.18 8.04
CA TYR A 320 40.57 5.34 7.33
C TYR A 320 40.09 3.89 7.27
N ARG A 321 40.04 3.30 6.07
CA ARG A 321 39.59 1.93 5.82
C ARG A 321 40.77 0.96 5.96
N ALA A 322 40.89 0.35 7.13
CA ALA A 322 41.95 -0.59 7.45
C ALA A 322 41.53 -2.05 7.17
N MET A 323 42.52 -2.89 6.93
CA MET A 323 42.42 -4.35 6.92
C MET A 323 42.62 -4.89 8.35
N TRP A 324 41.76 -5.81 8.76
CA TRP A 324 41.75 -6.44 10.09
C TRP A 324 41.89 -7.96 9.95
N ARG A 325 42.39 -8.63 10.99
CA ARG A 325 42.53 -10.08 11.10
C ARG A 325 41.87 -10.59 12.38
N CYS A 326 40.99 -11.58 12.24
CA CYS A 326 40.15 -12.02 13.36
C CYS A 326 40.96 -12.95 14.24
N ALA A 327 41.02 -12.68 15.55
CA ALA A 327 41.78 -13.52 16.47
C ALA A 327 41.28 -14.97 16.52
N ALA A 328 39.97 -15.20 16.40
CA ALA A 328 39.37 -16.53 16.55
C ALA A 328 39.61 -17.48 15.35
N HIS A 329 39.60 -16.95 14.13
CA HIS A 329 39.62 -17.77 12.90
C HIS A 329 40.63 -17.30 11.85
N GLY A 330 41.36 -16.20 12.09
CA GLY A 330 42.36 -15.66 11.16
C GLY A 330 41.78 -14.97 9.91
N HIS A 331 40.46 -14.89 9.77
CA HIS A 331 39.81 -14.25 8.62
C HIS A 331 40.21 -12.78 8.49
N THR A 332 40.45 -12.33 7.27
CA THR A 332 40.75 -10.92 6.95
C THR A 332 39.52 -10.17 6.46
N TRP A 333 39.34 -8.92 6.90
CA TRP A 333 38.27 -8.06 6.38
C TRP A 333 38.63 -6.59 6.44
N ALA A 334 38.10 -5.80 5.50
CA ALA A 334 38.34 -4.36 5.43
C ALA A 334 37.16 -3.55 5.99
N VAL A 335 37.39 -2.74 7.02
CA VAL A 335 36.41 -1.80 7.57
C VAL A 335 37.12 -0.55 8.10
N THR A 336 36.41 0.58 8.17
CA THR A 336 36.96 1.81 8.74
C THR A 336 37.33 1.64 10.21
N VAL A 337 38.35 2.34 10.68
CA VAL A 337 38.77 2.29 12.10
C VAL A 337 37.63 2.67 13.03
N ALA A 338 36.92 3.76 12.77
CA ALA A 338 35.70 4.13 13.51
C ALA A 338 34.61 3.04 13.50
N GLY A 339 34.48 2.31 12.39
CA GLY A 339 33.55 1.18 12.27
C GLY A 339 33.92 0.05 13.23
N ARG A 340 35.20 -0.34 13.28
CA ARG A 340 35.67 -1.39 14.19
C ARG A 340 35.65 -0.94 15.65
N THR A 341 36.12 0.26 15.96
CA THR A 341 36.30 0.74 17.33
C THR A 341 35.03 1.27 17.97
N SER A 342 34.26 2.10 17.24
CA SER A 342 33.13 2.86 17.79
C SER A 342 31.78 2.19 17.51
N ARG A 343 31.64 1.53 16.34
CA ARG A 343 30.41 0.81 15.97
C ARG A 343 30.45 -0.69 16.27
N GLY A 344 31.65 -1.23 16.54
CA GLY A 344 31.84 -2.64 16.84
C GLY A 344 31.73 -3.57 15.63
N ASP A 345 31.95 -3.08 14.41
CA ASP A 345 31.88 -3.89 13.19
C ASP A 345 32.95 -4.99 13.20
N GLY A 346 32.54 -6.22 13.52
CA GLY A 346 33.42 -7.40 13.55
C GLY A 346 33.62 -8.07 12.20
N CYS A 347 34.40 -9.15 12.25
CA CYS A 347 34.73 -9.98 11.10
C CYS A 347 33.48 -10.31 10.25
N SER A 348 33.50 -9.88 9.00
CA SER A 348 32.38 -10.04 8.07
C SER A 348 32.09 -11.51 7.74
N VAL A 349 33.10 -12.37 7.74
CA VAL A 349 32.95 -13.82 7.56
C VAL A 349 32.28 -14.46 8.77
N CYS A 350 32.77 -14.18 9.99
CA CYS A 350 32.19 -14.73 11.22
C CYS A 350 30.75 -14.25 11.45
N ALA A 351 30.45 -13.01 11.07
CA ALA A 351 29.11 -12.43 11.12
C ALA A 351 28.19 -12.91 9.97
N GLY A 352 28.67 -13.76 9.04
CA GLY A 352 27.89 -14.26 7.91
C GLY A 352 27.55 -13.22 6.83
N ARG A 353 28.24 -12.06 6.84
CA ARG A 353 28.10 -10.98 5.84
C ARG A 353 28.92 -11.24 4.56
N THR A 354 30.01 -11.99 4.66
CA THR A 354 30.88 -12.41 3.54
C THR A 354 30.93 -13.93 3.49
N VAL A 355 30.78 -14.51 2.30
CA VAL A 355 30.83 -15.97 2.11
C VAL A 355 32.27 -16.45 2.08
N LEU A 356 32.56 -17.48 2.86
CA LEU A 356 33.78 -18.26 2.80
C LEU A 356 33.41 -19.73 2.59
N PRO A 357 33.62 -20.27 1.37
CA PRO A 357 33.39 -21.69 1.08
C PRO A 357 34.16 -22.60 2.05
N GLY A 358 33.50 -23.62 2.57
CA GLY A 358 34.03 -24.55 3.59
C GLY A 358 33.83 -24.10 5.03
N PHE A 359 33.33 -22.87 5.28
CA PHE A 359 33.14 -22.34 6.64
C PHE A 359 31.70 -21.91 6.92
N ASN A 360 31.18 -20.92 6.18
CA ASN A 360 29.86 -20.33 6.43
C ASN A 360 28.90 -20.42 5.25
N ASP A 361 29.29 -21.08 4.15
CA ASP A 361 28.42 -21.29 3.01
C ASP A 361 27.30 -22.31 3.32
N LEU A 362 26.19 -22.19 2.60
CA LEU A 362 25.02 -23.05 2.79
C LEU A 362 25.36 -24.53 2.59
N ALA A 363 26.14 -24.87 1.57
CA ALA A 363 26.43 -26.27 1.26
C ALA A 363 27.31 -26.95 2.31
N SER A 364 28.27 -26.24 2.91
CA SER A 364 29.10 -26.78 3.98
C SER A 364 28.33 -26.90 5.32
N GLN A 365 27.51 -25.90 5.67
CA GLN A 365 26.81 -25.89 6.95
C GLN A 365 25.49 -26.70 6.96
N TYR A 366 24.78 -26.75 5.83
CA TYR A 366 23.50 -27.44 5.70
C TYR A 366 23.43 -28.28 4.41
N PRO A 367 24.21 -29.38 4.32
CA PRO A 367 24.26 -30.22 3.11
C PRO A 367 22.87 -30.71 2.67
N SER A 368 22.01 -31.11 3.62
CA SER A 368 20.67 -31.59 3.32
C SER A 368 19.79 -30.53 2.66
N ILE A 369 19.85 -29.28 3.11
CA ILE A 369 19.11 -28.16 2.51
C ILE A 369 19.70 -27.81 1.14
N ALA A 370 21.04 -27.85 1.00
CA ALA A 370 21.71 -27.59 -0.25
C ALA A 370 21.34 -28.59 -1.36
N THR A 371 21.00 -29.84 -1.02
CA THR A 371 20.49 -30.82 -2.02
C THR A 371 19.14 -30.43 -2.63
N GLU A 372 18.39 -29.53 -1.99
CA GLU A 372 17.13 -29.00 -2.51
C GLU A 372 17.34 -27.72 -3.33
N TRP A 373 18.57 -27.29 -3.59
CA TRP A 373 18.86 -26.12 -4.42
C TRP A 373 18.47 -26.38 -5.87
N HIS A 374 17.68 -25.48 -6.47
CA HIS A 374 17.33 -25.61 -7.88
C HIS A 374 18.53 -25.23 -8.77
N PRO A 375 18.79 -25.95 -9.88
CA PRO A 375 19.86 -25.59 -10.83
C PRO A 375 19.64 -24.27 -11.59
N ASP A 376 18.48 -23.63 -11.46
CA ASP A 376 18.10 -22.41 -12.22
C ASP A 376 18.21 -21.15 -11.34
N ASN A 377 19.03 -21.22 -10.30
CA ASN A 377 19.41 -20.07 -9.50
C ASN A 377 20.64 -19.41 -10.13
N ASP A 378 20.76 -18.10 -9.94
CA ASP A 378 21.88 -17.32 -10.51
C ASP A 378 23.22 -17.61 -9.84
N CYS A 379 23.21 -18.28 -8.67
CA CYS A 379 24.39 -18.70 -7.94
C CYS A 379 24.23 -20.09 -7.32
N GLY A 380 25.36 -20.71 -7.00
CA GLY A 380 25.45 -22.00 -6.32
C GLY A 380 25.31 -21.89 -4.80
N PRO A 381 25.02 -23.01 -4.12
CA PRO A 381 24.87 -23.04 -2.67
C PRO A 381 26.20 -22.81 -1.91
N HIS A 382 27.36 -22.87 -2.58
CA HIS A 382 28.66 -22.50 -2.01
C HIS A 382 28.94 -20.99 -2.04
N GLU A 383 28.11 -20.22 -2.77
CA GLU A 383 28.30 -18.78 -3.01
C GLU A 383 27.37 -17.92 -2.14
N VAL A 384 26.66 -18.55 -1.18
CA VAL A 384 25.72 -17.87 -0.27
C VAL A 384 25.94 -18.32 1.16
N THR A 385 25.83 -17.42 2.13
CA THR A 385 25.88 -17.80 3.55
C THR A 385 24.57 -18.45 3.98
N SER A 386 24.62 -19.39 4.91
CA SER A 386 23.43 -20.06 5.44
C SER A 386 22.41 -19.09 6.07
N GLY A 387 22.86 -17.95 6.58
CA GLY A 387 22.06 -16.89 7.18
C GLY A 387 21.61 -15.78 6.22
N CYS A 388 21.88 -15.87 4.91
CA CYS A 388 21.62 -14.76 4.00
C CYS A 388 20.12 -14.58 3.64
N GLY A 389 19.79 -13.38 3.14
CA GLY A 389 18.45 -13.03 2.67
C GLY A 389 18.13 -13.44 1.23
N TYR A 390 19.05 -14.10 0.51
CA TYR A 390 18.88 -14.47 -0.90
C TYR A 390 17.64 -15.35 -1.09
N ARG A 391 16.78 -15.01 -2.06
CA ARG A 391 15.55 -15.77 -2.39
C ARG A 391 15.86 -16.78 -3.48
N ALA A 392 16.36 -17.94 -3.10
CA ALA A 392 16.59 -19.05 -4.00
C ALA A 392 15.28 -19.74 -4.43
N LYS A 393 15.28 -20.33 -5.63
CA LYS A 393 14.39 -21.40 -6.05
C LYS A 393 14.87 -22.72 -5.42
N TRP A 394 13.93 -23.49 -4.90
CA TRP A 394 14.15 -24.78 -4.25
C TRP A 394 13.37 -25.87 -4.97
N LEU A 395 13.89 -27.09 -4.96
CA LEU A 395 13.31 -28.29 -5.56
C LEU A 395 13.25 -29.39 -4.49
N CYS A 396 12.05 -29.77 -4.07
CA CYS A 396 11.91 -30.83 -3.05
C CYS A 396 11.98 -32.21 -3.70
N ARG A 397 12.08 -33.26 -2.87
CA ARG A 397 12.06 -34.66 -3.35
C ARG A 397 10.83 -35.01 -4.19
N LYS A 398 9.67 -34.40 -3.92
CA LYS A 398 8.43 -34.54 -4.69
C LYS A 398 8.38 -33.66 -5.95
N LYS A 399 9.51 -33.07 -6.36
CA LYS A 399 9.69 -32.24 -7.56
C LYS A 399 8.88 -30.94 -7.60
N HIS A 400 8.38 -30.46 -6.46
CA HIS A 400 7.78 -29.13 -6.39
C HIS A 400 8.85 -28.06 -6.35
N VAL A 401 8.63 -26.98 -7.11
CA VAL A 401 9.51 -25.81 -7.15
C VAL A 401 8.88 -24.66 -6.37
N TRP A 402 9.63 -24.01 -5.48
CA TRP A 402 9.17 -22.81 -4.78
C TRP A 402 10.32 -21.85 -4.50
N LYS A 403 9.98 -20.60 -4.16
CA LYS A 403 10.95 -19.57 -3.79
C LYS A 403 10.91 -19.30 -2.30
N ALA A 404 12.06 -19.37 -1.62
CA ALA A 404 12.20 -19.04 -0.20
C ALA A 404 13.58 -18.44 0.08
N ARG A 405 13.70 -17.67 1.18
CA ARG A 405 14.99 -17.13 1.62
C ARG A 405 15.87 -18.23 2.20
N VAL A 406 17.17 -18.21 1.94
CA VAL A 406 18.14 -19.17 2.53
C VAL A 406 18.05 -19.17 4.07
N SER A 407 18.12 -18.00 4.69
CA SER A 407 17.91 -17.82 6.15
C SER A 407 16.58 -18.32 6.70
N ALA A 408 15.54 -18.45 5.87
CA ALA A 408 14.25 -18.99 6.29
C ALA A 408 14.20 -20.52 6.18
N ARG A 409 15.15 -21.12 5.46
CA ARG A 409 15.32 -22.57 5.37
C ARG A 409 16.22 -23.12 6.46
N THR A 410 17.19 -22.34 6.94
CA THR A 410 18.27 -22.75 7.86
C THR A 410 18.02 -22.37 9.33
N ARG A 411 16.99 -21.57 9.64
CA ARG A 411 16.61 -21.23 11.02
C ARG A 411 16.14 -22.48 11.79
N SER A 412 16.49 -22.55 13.07
CA SER A 412 16.09 -23.63 14.00
C SER A 412 14.57 -23.62 14.26
N GLY A 413 13.95 -24.79 14.17
CA GLY A 413 12.49 -24.98 14.16
C GLY A 413 11.96 -25.02 12.72
N ASP A 414 11.25 -26.09 12.35
CA ASP A 414 10.75 -26.44 11.01
C ASP A 414 10.83 -25.29 10.01
N GLY A 415 12.02 -25.12 9.40
CA GLY A 415 12.26 -24.08 8.41
C GLY A 415 11.20 -24.11 7.31
N THR A 416 11.07 -23.03 6.54
CA THR A 416 10.04 -22.89 5.48
C THR A 416 10.14 -23.98 4.40
N ASN A 417 9.60 -25.16 4.73
CA ASN A 417 9.57 -26.35 3.91
C ASN A 417 8.72 -26.08 2.66
N CYS A 418 8.78 -26.99 1.69
CA CYS A 418 8.03 -26.86 0.45
C CYS A 418 6.56 -26.46 0.72
N PRO A 419 6.10 -25.27 0.29
CA PRO A 419 4.78 -24.75 0.62
C PRO A 419 3.68 -25.59 -0.02
N THR A 420 3.96 -26.37 -1.07
CA THR A 420 2.99 -27.35 -1.61
C THR A 420 2.88 -28.57 -0.72
N CYS A 421 4.02 -29.08 -0.22
CA CYS A 421 4.02 -30.16 0.78
C CYS A 421 3.44 -29.68 2.12
N HIS A 422 3.61 -28.40 2.46
CA HIS A 422 3.15 -27.75 3.68
C HIS A 422 1.74 -27.13 3.55
N ALA A 423 1.22 -26.87 2.35
CA ALA A 423 -0.20 -26.51 2.12
C ALA A 423 -1.11 -27.73 2.30
N GLY A 424 -0.55 -28.94 2.34
CA GLY A 424 -1.18 -30.10 2.97
C GLY A 424 -1.29 -30.02 4.50
N ILE A 425 -0.79 -28.94 5.12
CA ILE A 425 -0.72 -28.68 6.57
C ILE A 425 -1.50 -27.39 6.96
N LEU A 426 -1.67 -26.39 6.07
CA LEU A 426 -2.39 -25.12 6.35
C LEU A 426 -3.92 -25.17 6.19
N VAL A 427 -4.44 -26.18 5.51
CA VAL A 427 -5.82 -26.66 5.68
C VAL A 427 -5.64 -27.93 6.48
N SER A 428 -6.31 -28.09 7.62
CA SER A 428 -6.12 -29.31 8.41
C SER A 428 -6.38 -30.51 7.48
N ARG A 429 -5.55 -31.57 7.56
CA ARG A 429 -5.79 -32.78 6.76
C ARG A 429 -7.23 -33.27 6.93
N GLY A 430 -7.82 -33.02 8.10
CA GLY A 430 -9.22 -33.27 8.41
C GLY A 430 -10.19 -32.42 7.59
N GLU A 431 -10.03 -31.11 7.50
CA GLU A 431 -10.91 -30.22 6.71
C GLU A 431 -10.93 -30.62 5.22
N LYS A 432 -9.77 -30.94 4.63
CA LYS A 432 -9.70 -31.47 3.26
C LYS A 432 -10.43 -32.79 3.12
N ALA A 433 -10.18 -33.74 4.01
CA ALA A 433 -10.80 -35.05 3.98
C ALA A 433 -12.33 -34.98 4.17
N ILE A 434 -12.82 -34.07 5.02
CA ILE A 434 -14.25 -33.82 5.19
C ILE A 434 -14.83 -33.18 3.92
N THR A 435 -14.15 -32.22 3.31
CA THR A 435 -14.58 -31.59 2.06
C THR A 435 -14.66 -32.61 0.92
N GLU A 436 -13.68 -33.51 0.81
CA GLU A 436 -13.67 -34.62 -0.14
C GLU A 436 -14.84 -35.57 0.13
N LEU A 437 -15.05 -35.99 1.38
CA LEU A 437 -16.20 -36.82 1.77
C LEU A 437 -17.54 -36.17 1.38
N ILE A 438 -17.72 -34.87 1.62
CA ILE A 438 -18.94 -34.15 1.24
C ILE A 438 -19.15 -34.19 -0.28
N ARG A 439 -18.09 -34.00 -1.07
CA ARG A 439 -18.18 -34.07 -2.54
C ARG A 439 -18.48 -35.47 -3.03
N ASP A 440 -17.93 -36.50 -2.39
CA ASP A 440 -18.22 -37.89 -2.74
C ASP A 440 -19.69 -38.25 -2.45
N LEU A 441 -20.28 -37.67 -1.40
CA LEU A 441 -21.68 -37.90 -1.00
C LEU A 441 -22.69 -37.10 -1.80
N LEU A 442 -22.43 -35.81 -2.07
CA LEU A 442 -23.38 -34.89 -2.67
C LEU A 442 -23.10 -34.61 -4.16
N GLY A 443 -21.93 -35.02 -4.65
CA GLY A 443 -21.46 -34.80 -6.03
C GLY A 443 -20.38 -33.73 -6.13
N ALA A 444 -19.52 -33.85 -7.15
CA ALA A 444 -18.35 -33.01 -7.36
C ALA A 444 -18.66 -31.51 -7.53
N HIS A 445 -19.89 -31.16 -7.95
CA HIS A 445 -20.34 -29.80 -8.18
C HIS A 445 -21.00 -29.13 -6.96
N THR A 446 -21.10 -29.84 -5.83
CA THR A 446 -21.67 -29.31 -4.58
C THR A 446 -20.98 -28.01 -4.19
N GLN A 447 -21.76 -26.95 -3.94
CA GLN A 447 -21.19 -25.70 -3.44
C GLN A 447 -20.68 -25.87 -2.01
N ILE A 448 -19.37 -25.73 -1.82
CA ILE A 448 -18.72 -25.78 -0.51
C ILE A 448 -17.85 -24.54 -0.35
N LEU A 449 -18.10 -23.78 0.71
CA LEU A 449 -17.29 -22.63 1.10
C LEU A 449 -16.32 -23.09 2.20
N THR A 450 -15.02 -23.01 1.95
CA THR A 450 -13.97 -23.40 2.91
C THR A 450 -13.32 -22.18 3.54
N SER A 451 -12.94 -22.28 4.82
CA SER A 451 -12.30 -21.22 5.63
C SER A 451 -13.01 -19.86 5.46
N THR A 452 -14.34 -19.87 5.51
CA THR A 452 -15.17 -18.72 5.15
C THR A 452 -15.41 -17.79 6.33
N ARG A 453 -15.35 -16.48 6.09
CA ARG A 453 -15.66 -15.42 7.07
C ARG A 453 -16.99 -14.75 6.80
N THR A 454 -17.86 -15.38 6.02
CA THR A 454 -19.14 -14.81 5.58
C THR A 454 -20.27 -15.00 6.59
N VAL A 455 -20.12 -15.87 7.59
CA VAL A 455 -21.16 -16.14 8.60
C VAL A 455 -21.18 -14.99 9.62
N PRO A 456 -22.28 -14.23 9.74
CA PRO A 456 -22.35 -13.11 10.66
C PRO A 456 -22.22 -13.53 12.13
N GLY A 457 -21.57 -12.71 12.95
CA GLY A 457 -21.50 -12.94 14.40
C GLY A 457 -20.47 -13.97 14.87
N THR A 458 -19.69 -14.56 13.96
CA THR A 458 -18.54 -15.40 14.32
C THR A 458 -17.33 -15.12 13.44
N SER A 459 -16.16 -15.59 13.88
CA SER A 459 -14.95 -15.60 13.06
C SER A 459 -15.05 -16.64 11.95
N GLU A 460 -13.96 -16.86 11.21
CA GLU A 460 -13.83 -17.88 10.15
C GLU A 460 -14.44 -19.24 10.55
N VAL A 461 -15.27 -19.82 9.68
CA VAL A 461 -15.87 -21.18 9.78
C VAL A 461 -15.21 -22.07 8.73
N ASP A 462 -14.78 -23.27 9.12
CA ASP A 462 -13.93 -24.12 8.26
C ASP A 462 -14.65 -24.63 7.01
N ILE A 463 -15.89 -25.11 7.13
CA ILE A 463 -16.66 -25.62 5.99
C ILE A 463 -18.12 -25.17 6.11
N VAL A 464 -18.68 -24.62 5.03
CA VAL A 464 -20.11 -24.35 4.90
C VAL A 464 -20.64 -24.99 3.63
N VAL A 465 -21.74 -25.72 3.76
CA VAL A 465 -22.49 -26.34 2.66
C VAL A 465 -23.86 -25.63 2.59
N PRO A 466 -23.98 -24.53 1.80
CA PRO A 466 -25.15 -23.66 1.86
C PRO A 466 -26.46 -24.38 1.52
N GLU A 467 -26.42 -25.27 0.52
CA GLU A 467 -27.58 -26.04 0.05
C GLU A 467 -28.17 -26.97 1.13
N ARG A 468 -27.35 -27.36 2.11
CA ARG A 468 -27.76 -28.21 3.25
C ARG A 468 -27.96 -27.42 4.54
N ARG A 469 -27.79 -26.09 4.51
CA ARG A 469 -27.79 -25.23 5.71
C ARG A 469 -26.88 -25.76 6.81
N LEU A 470 -25.74 -26.32 6.42
CA LEU A 470 -24.79 -26.98 7.32
C LEU A 470 -23.47 -26.22 7.36
N ALA A 471 -22.91 -26.10 8.55
CA ALA A 471 -21.56 -25.65 8.83
C ALA A 471 -20.81 -26.73 9.62
N ILE A 472 -19.52 -26.87 9.36
CA ILE A 472 -18.63 -27.81 10.06
C ILE A 472 -17.38 -27.05 10.49
N GLU A 473 -17.03 -27.16 11.76
CA GLU A 473 -15.78 -26.69 12.34
C GLU A 473 -14.86 -27.88 12.64
N PHE A 474 -13.66 -27.91 12.06
CA PHE A 474 -12.61 -28.86 12.40
C PHE A 474 -11.71 -28.29 13.50
N ASN A 475 -11.95 -28.74 14.73
CA ASN A 475 -11.30 -28.23 15.93
C ASN A 475 -10.00 -28.98 16.20
N GLY A 476 -8.87 -28.41 15.74
CA GLY A 476 -7.53 -28.88 16.09
C GLY A 476 -7.27 -28.71 17.59
N LEU A 477 -6.85 -29.77 18.30
CA LEU A 477 -6.85 -29.76 19.76
C LEU A 477 -5.92 -28.70 20.35
N TYR A 478 -4.74 -28.51 19.77
CA TYR A 478 -3.78 -27.49 20.20
C TYR A 478 -4.34 -26.07 20.08
N TRP A 479 -5.08 -25.78 18.99
CA TRP A 479 -5.56 -24.44 18.66
C TRP A 479 -6.85 -24.04 19.37
N HIS A 480 -7.57 -25.00 19.93
CA HIS A 480 -8.86 -24.79 20.58
C HIS A 480 -8.80 -24.84 22.10
N THR A 481 -7.62 -24.65 22.70
CA THR A 481 -7.47 -24.60 24.16
C THR A 481 -7.55 -23.17 24.71
N GLU A 482 -7.69 -23.04 26.03
CA GLU A 482 -7.61 -21.74 26.68
C GLU A 482 -6.24 -21.05 26.50
N ARG A 483 -5.17 -21.82 26.34
CA ARG A 483 -3.82 -21.28 26.09
C ARG A 483 -3.75 -20.47 24.79
N THR A 484 -4.57 -20.81 23.80
CA THR A 484 -4.71 -20.06 22.55
C THR A 484 -5.86 -19.04 22.59
N GLY A 485 -6.40 -18.77 23.78
CA GLY A 485 -7.46 -17.78 24.02
C GLY A 485 -8.88 -18.30 23.71
N ARG A 486 -9.10 -19.62 23.64
CA ARG A 486 -10.43 -20.20 23.46
C ARG A 486 -11.05 -20.59 24.81
N GLY A 487 -11.73 -19.62 25.42
CA GLY A 487 -12.39 -19.76 26.71
C GLY A 487 -13.74 -20.49 26.65
N LYS A 488 -14.40 -20.59 27.82
CA LYS A 488 -15.67 -21.30 28.04
C LYS A 488 -16.74 -21.07 26.98
N ASP A 489 -16.94 -19.83 26.55
CA ASP A 489 -18.04 -19.46 25.67
C ASP A 489 -17.69 -19.53 24.18
N TYR A 490 -16.47 -19.93 23.81
CA TYR A 490 -16.00 -19.85 22.43
C TYR A 490 -16.79 -20.77 21.48
N HIS A 491 -16.83 -22.07 21.76
CA HIS A 491 -17.49 -23.05 20.88
C HIS A 491 -19.02 -22.90 20.91
N LEU A 492 -19.60 -22.68 22.09
CA LEU A 492 -21.04 -22.40 22.23
C LEU A 492 -21.43 -21.09 21.53
N GLY A 493 -20.64 -20.03 21.66
CA GLY A 493 -20.88 -18.75 20.98
C GLY A 493 -20.87 -18.90 19.47
N LYS A 494 -19.93 -19.67 18.93
CA LYS A 494 -19.84 -19.99 17.50
C LYS A 494 -21.04 -20.84 17.01
N THR A 495 -21.45 -21.82 17.81
CA THR A 495 -22.66 -22.62 17.55
C THR A 495 -23.90 -21.74 17.45
N ARG A 496 -24.09 -20.84 18.43
CA ARG A 496 -25.21 -19.89 18.46
C ARG A 496 -25.18 -18.88 17.30
N ALA A 497 -24.00 -18.39 16.92
CA ALA A 497 -23.85 -17.50 15.78
C ALA A 497 -24.24 -18.17 14.45
N CYS A 498 -23.81 -19.42 14.23
CA CYS A 498 -24.22 -20.19 13.05
C CYS A 498 -25.74 -20.44 13.05
N ALA A 499 -26.31 -20.83 14.18
CA ALA A 499 -27.75 -21.02 14.32
C ALA A 499 -28.54 -19.74 14.01
N ALA A 500 -28.07 -18.57 14.50
CA ALA A 500 -28.66 -17.27 14.19
C ALA A 500 -28.56 -16.90 12.70
N ALA A 501 -27.55 -17.41 11.98
CA ALA A 501 -27.41 -17.29 10.54
C ALA A 501 -28.22 -18.35 9.76
N GLY A 502 -29.02 -19.18 10.44
CA GLY A 502 -29.82 -20.24 9.82
C GLY A 502 -29.02 -21.48 9.40
N LEU A 503 -27.82 -21.68 9.98
CA LEU A 503 -26.96 -22.82 9.73
C LEU A 503 -26.88 -23.73 10.97
N ARG A 504 -26.95 -25.04 10.76
CA ARG A 504 -26.57 -26.02 11.79
C ARG A 504 -25.05 -26.13 11.82
N LEU A 505 -24.40 -25.84 12.96
CA LEU A 505 -22.97 -26.08 13.14
C LEU A 505 -22.73 -27.43 13.80
N ILE A 506 -21.79 -28.21 13.25
CA ILE A 506 -21.17 -29.33 13.98
C ILE A 506 -19.67 -29.10 14.16
N HIS A 507 -19.17 -29.48 15.33
CA HIS A 507 -17.78 -29.44 15.72
C HIS A 507 -17.18 -30.84 15.60
N VAL A 508 -16.31 -31.02 14.62
CA VAL A 508 -15.48 -32.23 14.48
C VAL A 508 -14.19 -31.99 15.23
N TRP A 509 -13.91 -32.80 16.24
CA TRP A 509 -12.68 -32.70 17.00
C TRP A 509 -11.58 -33.56 16.38
N GLU A 510 -10.35 -33.07 16.38
CA GLU A 510 -9.20 -33.77 15.76
C GLU A 510 -8.99 -35.19 16.32
N ASP A 511 -9.17 -35.40 17.63
CA ASP A 511 -9.06 -36.73 18.24
C ASP A 511 -10.20 -37.65 17.85
N ASP A 512 -11.43 -37.14 17.73
CA ASP A 512 -12.57 -37.93 17.25
C ASP A 512 -12.37 -38.36 15.80
N TRP A 513 -11.91 -37.44 14.95
CA TRP A 513 -11.58 -37.74 13.55
C TRP A 513 -10.47 -38.78 13.42
N ARG A 514 -9.43 -38.70 14.26
CA ARG A 514 -8.30 -39.62 14.24
C ARG A 514 -8.64 -41.00 14.80
N LEU A 515 -9.35 -41.06 15.92
CA LEU A 515 -9.57 -42.29 16.66
C LEU A 515 -10.86 -43.02 16.27
N ARG A 516 -11.86 -42.28 15.78
CA ARG A 516 -13.24 -42.77 15.61
C ARG A 516 -13.84 -42.26 14.31
N ARG A 517 -13.02 -42.32 13.26
CA ARG A 517 -13.34 -41.81 11.93
C ARG A 517 -14.68 -42.30 11.41
N ALA A 518 -14.96 -43.61 11.48
CA ALA A 518 -16.22 -44.19 11.01
C ALA A 518 -17.45 -43.51 11.64
N GLY A 519 -17.45 -43.34 12.98
CA GLY A 519 -18.55 -42.69 13.68
C GLY A 519 -18.69 -41.20 13.35
N VAL A 520 -17.59 -40.49 13.08
CA VAL A 520 -17.64 -39.09 12.63
C VAL A 520 -18.13 -38.98 11.19
N GLU A 521 -17.71 -39.87 10.30
CA GLU A 521 -18.21 -39.91 8.92
C GLU A 521 -19.70 -40.27 8.90
N ARG A 522 -20.16 -41.16 9.78
CA ARG A 522 -21.59 -41.46 9.98
C ARG A 522 -22.37 -40.22 10.42
N LEU A 523 -21.88 -39.50 11.45
CA LEU A 523 -22.46 -38.23 11.89
C LEU A 523 -22.57 -37.24 10.72
N ILE A 524 -21.51 -37.07 9.92
CA ILE A 524 -21.49 -36.17 8.77
C ILE A 524 -22.54 -36.58 7.73
N ARG A 525 -22.65 -37.87 7.39
CA ARG A 525 -23.68 -38.36 6.47
C ARG A 525 -25.09 -38.06 6.98
N ASP A 526 -25.35 -38.29 8.27
CA ASP A 526 -26.66 -38.06 8.87
C ASP A 526 -27.06 -36.58 8.81
N VAL A 527 -26.15 -35.66 9.15
CA VAL A 527 -26.44 -34.21 9.08
C VAL A 527 -26.54 -33.67 7.65
N LEU A 528 -25.97 -34.37 6.67
CA LEU A 528 -26.17 -34.07 5.24
C LEU A 528 -27.48 -34.65 4.70
N GLY A 529 -28.17 -35.49 5.48
CA GLY A 529 -29.40 -36.17 5.09
C GLY A 529 -29.16 -37.39 4.19
N VAL A 530 -28.00 -38.05 4.29
CA VAL A 530 -27.66 -39.26 3.53
C VAL A 530 -27.93 -40.49 4.39
N PHE A 531 -29.04 -41.17 4.11
CA PHE A 531 -29.49 -42.38 4.80
C PHE A 531 -29.37 -43.58 3.86
N ASP A 532 -28.40 -44.45 4.12
CA ASP A 532 -28.01 -45.62 3.31
C ASP A 532 -28.28 -46.95 4.04
N GLY A 533 -29.00 -46.91 5.17
CA GLY A 533 -29.44 -48.08 5.93
C GLY A 533 -30.78 -48.65 5.44
N PRO A 534 -31.22 -49.79 6.00
CA PRO A 534 -32.52 -50.39 5.69
C PRO A 534 -33.70 -49.49 6.09
N ALA A 535 -34.85 -49.71 5.47
CA ALA A 535 -36.08 -49.04 5.90
C ALA A 535 -36.50 -49.54 7.28
N VAL A 536 -36.99 -48.65 8.14
CA VAL A 536 -37.47 -49.00 9.49
C VAL A 536 -38.55 -50.09 9.45
N ALA A 537 -39.39 -50.10 8.41
CA ALA A 537 -40.45 -51.09 8.23
C ALA A 537 -39.92 -52.53 8.05
N ASP A 538 -38.67 -52.68 7.61
CA ASP A 538 -38.00 -53.98 7.42
C ASP A 538 -37.21 -54.40 8.67
N CYS A 539 -37.27 -53.62 9.75
CA CYS A 539 -36.53 -53.85 10.98
C CYS A 539 -37.45 -54.33 12.11
N GLU A 540 -36.94 -55.21 12.95
CA GLU A 540 -37.62 -55.69 14.15
C GLU A 540 -37.05 -55.03 15.42
N LEU A 541 -37.92 -54.76 16.39
CA LEU A 541 -37.53 -54.21 17.69
C LEU A 541 -37.12 -55.34 18.64
N ALA A 542 -35.91 -55.26 19.19
CA ALA A 542 -35.39 -56.25 20.14
C ALA A 542 -34.71 -55.62 21.37
N ASP A 543 -34.76 -56.33 22.49
CA ASP A 543 -33.84 -56.10 23.62
C ASP A 543 -32.52 -56.83 23.30
N ALA A 544 -31.42 -56.09 23.24
CA ALA A 544 -30.12 -56.62 22.89
C ALA A 544 -29.19 -56.65 24.11
N ASP A 545 -28.18 -57.50 24.06
CA ASP A 545 -27.04 -57.40 24.97
C ASP A 545 -25.97 -56.48 24.40
N PHE A 546 -24.94 -56.20 25.19
CA PHE A 546 -23.84 -55.34 24.76
C PHE A 546 -23.12 -55.88 23.52
N ASN A 547 -22.93 -57.21 23.44
CA ASN A 547 -22.17 -57.81 22.34
C ASN A 547 -22.91 -57.66 21.01
N GLY A 548 -24.24 -57.80 21.01
CA GLY A 548 -25.08 -57.66 19.82
C GLY A 548 -25.09 -56.24 19.22
N VAL A 549 -24.76 -55.22 20.01
CA VAL A 549 -24.73 -53.81 19.56
C VAL A 549 -23.34 -53.18 19.57
N ALA A 550 -22.31 -53.90 20.05
CA ALA A 550 -20.97 -53.35 20.24
C ALA A 550 -20.36 -52.80 18.94
N VAL A 551 -20.50 -53.56 17.83
CA VAL A 551 -20.00 -53.15 16.51
C VAL A 551 -20.74 -51.90 16.02
N LEU A 552 -22.08 -51.91 16.12
CA LEU A 552 -22.91 -50.76 15.74
C LEU A 552 -22.45 -49.48 16.47
N PHE A 553 -22.29 -49.52 17.81
CA PHE A 553 -21.83 -48.37 18.58
C PHE A 553 -20.38 -47.98 18.23
N ALA A 554 -19.48 -48.93 17.99
CA ALA A 554 -18.10 -48.65 17.62
C ALA A 554 -17.98 -47.93 16.26
N GLU A 555 -18.80 -48.31 15.29
CA GLU A 555 -18.75 -47.79 13.92
C GLU A 555 -19.62 -46.55 13.71
N ASN A 556 -20.69 -46.38 14.48
CA ASN A 556 -21.73 -45.37 14.23
C ASN A 556 -21.92 -44.36 15.36
N CYS A 557 -21.08 -44.38 16.41
CA CYS A 557 -21.06 -43.32 17.42
C CYS A 557 -19.78 -42.49 17.41
N HIS A 558 -19.95 -41.18 17.21
CA HIS A 558 -18.89 -40.19 17.38
C HIS A 558 -18.59 -39.85 18.85
N ALA A 559 -19.28 -40.42 19.86
CA ALA A 559 -19.07 -40.14 21.30
C ALA A 559 -18.28 -41.22 22.09
N ARG A 560 -17.30 -40.80 22.91
CA ARG A 560 -16.15 -41.63 23.32
C ARG A 560 -16.40 -42.68 24.41
N SER A 561 -17.54 -42.67 25.09
CA SER A 561 -17.79 -43.65 26.16
C SER A 561 -19.23 -44.12 26.23
N LEU A 562 -19.41 -45.43 26.06
CA LEU A 562 -20.47 -46.18 26.69
C LEU A 562 -20.18 -46.12 28.20
N GLY A 563 -20.69 -45.11 28.90
CA GLY A 563 -20.81 -45.26 30.36
C GLY A 563 -21.52 -46.58 30.64
N ARG A 564 -21.25 -47.28 31.75
CA ARG A 564 -21.88 -48.59 32.05
C ARG A 564 -23.40 -48.51 31.88
N ALA A 565 -23.90 -48.88 30.71
CA ALA A 565 -25.31 -48.97 30.36
C ALA A 565 -25.82 -50.31 30.87
N SER A 566 -27.11 -50.36 31.15
CA SER A 566 -27.75 -51.56 31.69
C SER A 566 -28.68 -52.21 30.69
N PHE A 567 -29.10 -51.46 29.67
CA PHE A 567 -30.13 -51.87 28.74
C PHE A 567 -29.81 -51.36 27.33
N PHE A 568 -30.18 -52.14 26.32
CA PHE A 568 -29.96 -51.82 24.92
C PHE A 568 -31.23 -52.14 24.13
N ASP A 569 -31.93 -51.10 23.69
CA ASP A 569 -33.08 -51.25 22.79
C ASP A 569 -32.59 -51.06 21.35
N ALA A 570 -32.81 -52.06 20.48
CA ALA A 570 -32.25 -52.08 19.14
C ALA A 570 -33.31 -52.32 18.05
N LEU A 571 -33.00 -51.83 16.85
CA LEU A 571 -33.60 -52.22 15.58
C LEU A 571 -32.69 -53.24 14.91
N ILE A 572 -33.24 -54.39 14.58
CA ILE A 572 -32.54 -55.52 13.97
C ILE A 572 -33.05 -55.69 12.53
N HIS A 573 -32.13 -55.80 11.57
CA HIS A 573 -32.44 -56.16 10.20
C HIS A 573 -31.70 -57.45 9.85
N GLY A 574 -32.46 -58.52 9.59
CA GLY A 574 -31.91 -59.88 9.55
C GLY A 574 -31.32 -60.26 10.91
N ASP A 575 -30.00 -60.46 10.96
CA ASP A 575 -29.27 -60.80 12.19
C ASP A 575 -28.40 -59.64 12.73
N THR A 576 -28.52 -58.44 12.15
CA THR A 576 -27.64 -57.31 12.46
C THR A 576 -28.39 -56.16 13.13
N ALA A 577 -27.84 -55.63 14.23
CA ALA A 577 -28.33 -54.40 14.84
C ALA A 577 -27.97 -53.19 13.96
N VAL A 578 -28.99 -52.50 13.44
CA VAL A 578 -28.83 -51.36 12.51
C VAL A 578 -29.15 -50.02 13.16
N ALA A 579 -29.82 -50.00 14.31
CA ALA A 579 -29.85 -48.85 15.20
C ALA A 579 -30.04 -49.31 16.64
N ALA A 580 -29.53 -48.55 17.61
CA ALA A 580 -29.69 -48.90 19.02
C ALA A 580 -29.60 -47.68 19.93
N VAL A 581 -30.30 -47.75 21.05
CA VAL A 581 -30.19 -46.82 22.17
C VAL A 581 -29.75 -47.58 23.41
N SER A 582 -28.70 -47.10 24.06
CA SER A 582 -28.25 -47.63 25.35
C SER A 582 -28.77 -46.75 26.48
N SER A 583 -29.27 -47.37 27.55
CA SER A 583 -29.86 -46.63 28.66
C SER A 583 -29.48 -47.17 30.04
N ARG A 584 -29.63 -46.33 31.07
CA ARG A 584 -29.32 -46.66 32.46
C ARG A 584 -30.29 -46.01 33.43
N LEU A 585 -30.82 -46.79 34.37
CA LEU A 585 -31.64 -46.26 35.46
C LEU A 585 -30.77 -45.52 36.50
N ARG A 586 -31.15 -44.29 36.83
CA ARG A 586 -30.52 -43.46 37.88
C ARG A 586 -31.59 -42.65 38.62
N ASN A 587 -31.68 -42.82 39.94
CA ASN A 587 -32.54 -42.02 40.82
C ASN A 587 -33.98 -41.84 40.30
N GLY A 588 -34.65 -42.93 39.88
CA GLY A 588 -36.03 -42.88 39.37
C GLY A 588 -36.18 -42.37 37.93
N ARG A 589 -35.09 -42.19 37.19
CA ARG A 589 -35.08 -41.72 35.79
C ARG A 589 -34.27 -42.66 34.90
N LEU A 590 -34.74 -42.90 33.68
CA LEU A 590 -34.00 -43.64 32.68
C LEU A 590 -33.16 -42.66 31.84
N ASP A 591 -31.83 -42.69 31.98
CA ASP A 591 -30.92 -41.86 31.19
C ASP A 591 -30.53 -42.59 29.90
N VAL A 592 -30.77 -41.95 28.75
CA VAL A 592 -30.15 -42.34 27.47
C VAL A 592 -28.66 -42.00 27.54
N MET A 593 -27.84 -43.01 27.30
CA MET A 593 -26.38 -42.92 27.38
C MET A 593 -25.77 -42.68 26.00
N GLN A 594 -26.23 -43.42 24.99
CA GLN A 594 -25.82 -43.27 23.59
C GLN A 594 -26.94 -43.72 22.65
N PHE A 595 -26.93 -43.15 21.45
CA PHE A 595 -27.77 -43.55 20.33
C PHE A 595 -26.85 -43.75 19.11
N ALA A 596 -27.07 -44.83 18.37
CA ALA A 596 -26.36 -45.17 17.15
C ALA A 596 -27.37 -45.55 16.05
N SER A 597 -27.11 -45.12 14.82
CA SER A 597 -27.86 -45.55 13.63
C SER A 597 -26.88 -45.79 12.49
N ALA A 598 -26.98 -46.95 11.84
CA ALA A 598 -26.26 -47.29 10.62
C ALA A 598 -27.02 -46.77 9.39
N GLY A 599 -27.33 -45.47 9.39
CA GLY A 599 -28.01 -44.80 8.26
C GLY A 599 -29.51 -45.10 8.13
N VAL A 600 -30.16 -45.59 9.19
CA VAL A 600 -31.61 -45.85 9.21
C VAL A 600 -32.37 -44.54 9.47
N LEU A 601 -33.12 -44.07 8.47
CA LEU A 601 -33.97 -42.88 8.58
C LEU A 601 -35.14 -43.13 9.55
N GLY A 602 -35.35 -42.26 10.54
CA GLY A 602 -36.43 -42.40 11.52
C GLY A 602 -36.13 -43.35 12.69
N ALA A 603 -34.88 -43.82 12.81
CA ALA A 603 -34.48 -44.75 13.89
C ALA A 603 -34.73 -44.21 15.31
N SER A 604 -34.56 -42.90 15.54
CA SER A 604 -34.84 -42.29 16.85
C SER A 604 -36.32 -42.36 17.22
N GLU A 605 -37.21 -42.14 16.25
CA GLU A 605 -38.67 -42.25 16.43
C GLU A 605 -39.08 -43.69 16.74
N ALA A 606 -38.55 -44.63 15.96
CA ALA A 606 -38.82 -46.05 16.12
C ALA A 606 -38.38 -46.59 17.49
N LEU A 607 -37.25 -46.09 18.02
CA LEU A 607 -36.72 -46.49 19.32
C LEU A 607 -37.37 -45.74 20.51
N ALA A 608 -38.18 -44.72 20.27
CA ALA A 608 -38.86 -43.97 21.32
C ALA A 608 -39.84 -44.83 22.13
N GLN A 609 -40.65 -45.65 21.45
CA GLN A 609 -41.65 -46.50 22.10
C GLN A 609 -41.02 -47.62 22.95
N PRO A 610 -40.01 -48.39 22.48
CA PRO A 610 -39.24 -49.32 23.31
C PRO A 610 -38.68 -48.67 24.57
N LEU A 611 -38.04 -47.50 24.41
CA LEU A 611 -37.42 -46.78 25.50
C LEU A 611 -38.45 -46.32 26.56
N ALA A 612 -39.62 -45.84 26.11
CA ALA A 612 -40.73 -45.50 27.00
C ALA A 612 -41.30 -46.72 27.72
N ARG A 613 -41.47 -47.86 27.02
CA ARG A 613 -41.91 -49.13 27.63
C ARG A 613 -40.93 -49.59 28.70
N ARG A 614 -39.63 -49.56 28.41
CA ARG A 614 -38.58 -49.92 29.35
C ARG A 614 -38.58 -49.03 30.59
N ALA A 615 -38.74 -47.73 30.41
CA ALA A 615 -38.83 -46.80 31.53
C ALA A 615 -40.02 -47.11 32.44
N ARG A 616 -41.19 -47.45 31.89
CA ARG A 616 -42.34 -47.89 32.69
C ARG A 616 -42.08 -49.20 33.44
N GLN A 617 -41.47 -50.18 32.79
CA GLN A 617 -41.11 -51.47 33.42
C GLN A 617 -40.13 -51.29 34.59
N LEU A 618 -39.19 -50.36 34.46
CA LEU A 618 -38.21 -50.03 35.50
C LEU A 618 -38.74 -49.06 36.56
N GLY A 619 -40.02 -48.65 36.47
CA GLY A 619 -40.63 -47.70 37.39
C GLY A 619 -40.07 -46.27 37.28
N ALA A 620 -39.39 -45.91 36.19
CA ALA A 620 -38.88 -44.57 35.97
C ALA A 620 -40.00 -43.58 35.62
N GLU A 621 -39.94 -42.39 36.21
CA GLU A 621 -40.95 -41.33 36.02
C GLU A 621 -40.82 -40.60 34.67
N ARG A 622 -39.63 -40.67 34.09
CA ARG A 622 -39.26 -40.02 32.84
C ARG A 622 -38.03 -40.67 32.23
N VAL A 623 -37.86 -40.45 30.93
CA VAL A 623 -36.64 -40.72 30.20
C VAL A 623 -35.92 -39.39 29.98
N ARG A 624 -34.62 -39.34 30.19
CA ARG A 624 -33.79 -38.18 29.85
C ARG A 624 -32.80 -38.52 28.76
N TRP A 625 -32.73 -37.66 27.76
CA TRP A 625 -31.74 -37.69 26.70
C TRP A 625 -30.95 -36.38 26.71
N VAL A 626 -29.65 -36.45 27.00
CA VAL A 626 -28.77 -35.29 26.96
C VAL A 626 -27.99 -35.33 25.66
N VAL A 627 -28.10 -34.29 24.84
CA VAL A 627 -27.39 -34.17 23.56
C VAL A 627 -26.25 -33.16 23.68
N ASP A 628 -25.13 -33.45 23.01
CA ASP A 628 -23.98 -32.55 22.94
C ASP A 628 -24.19 -31.56 21.80
N ASN A 629 -24.34 -30.28 22.14
CA ASN A 629 -24.62 -29.20 21.20
C ASN A 629 -23.50 -29.02 20.17
N ALA A 630 -22.31 -29.59 20.45
CA ALA A 630 -21.21 -29.60 19.51
C ALA A 630 -21.52 -30.46 18.27
N THR A 631 -22.43 -31.43 18.36
CA THR A 631 -22.65 -32.43 17.30
C THR A 631 -24.11 -32.67 16.94
N ASP A 632 -25.02 -32.27 17.82
CA ASP A 632 -26.43 -32.56 17.73
C ASP A 632 -27.25 -31.31 18.11
N ASP A 633 -28.26 -31.00 17.30
CA ASP A 633 -29.19 -29.89 17.50
C ASP A 633 -30.49 -30.32 18.20
N GLY A 634 -30.59 -31.59 18.59
CA GLY A 634 -31.77 -32.19 19.21
C GLY A 634 -32.79 -32.75 18.22
N ALA A 635 -32.47 -32.86 16.93
CA ALA A 635 -33.38 -33.43 15.93
C ALA A 635 -33.85 -34.85 16.29
N GLY A 636 -32.94 -35.71 16.77
CA GLY A 636 -33.25 -37.09 17.15
C GLY A 636 -34.26 -37.20 18.31
N PRO A 637 -33.97 -36.61 19.49
CA PRO A 637 -34.89 -36.56 20.61
C PRO A 637 -36.22 -35.87 20.29
N SER A 638 -36.19 -34.77 19.52
CA SER A 638 -37.39 -34.05 19.11
C SER A 638 -38.31 -34.93 18.26
N ALA A 639 -37.74 -35.63 17.27
CA ALA A 639 -38.47 -36.60 16.45
C ALA A 639 -39.06 -37.74 17.30
N ALA A 640 -38.30 -38.20 18.30
CA ALA A 640 -38.73 -39.20 19.28
C ALA A 640 -39.81 -38.70 20.29
N GLY A 641 -40.31 -37.47 20.15
CA GLY A 641 -41.36 -36.91 21.00
C GLY A 641 -40.88 -36.40 22.37
N PHE A 642 -39.58 -36.22 22.57
CA PHE A 642 -39.05 -35.60 23.78
C PHE A 642 -39.25 -34.08 23.74
N THR A 643 -39.33 -33.45 24.90
CA THR A 643 -39.34 -31.98 25.02
C THR A 643 -38.04 -31.48 25.64
N SER A 644 -37.50 -30.37 25.12
CA SER A 644 -36.34 -29.70 25.72
C SER A 644 -36.74 -29.04 27.04
N VAL A 645 -36.00 -29.35 28.11
CA VAL A 645 -36.29 -28.87 29.47
C VAL A 645 -35.18 -28.02 30.08
N GLY A 646 -34.04 -27.87 29.38
CA GLY A 646 -32.97 -26.97 29.82
C GLY A 646 -31.65 -27.15 29.08
N GLU A 647 -30.76 -26.18 29.23
CA GLU A 647 -29.37 -26.22 28.75
C GLU A 647 -28.40 -26.42 29.91
N LEU A 648 -27.34 -27.18 29.67
CA LEU A 648 -26.20 -27.31 30.57
C LEU A 648 -25.04 -26.49 30.02
N ASP A 649 -24.40 -25.73 30.92
CA ASP A 649 -23.21 -24.93 30.61
C ASP A 649 -22.10 -25.76 29.96
N PRO A 650 -21.27 -25.13 29.10
CA PRO A 650 -20.05 -25.74 28.59
C PRO A 650 -19.18 -26.33 29.71
N GLU A 651 -18.66 -27.54 29.48
CA GLU A 651 -17.71 -28.19 30.36
C GLU A 651 -16.35 -28.32 29.68
N PHE A 652 -15.28 -28.20 30.46
CA PHE A 652 -13.93 -28.42 29.95
C PHE A 652 -13.47 -29.87 30.11
N ARG A 653 -12.63 -30.29 29.16
CA ARG A 653 -11.75 -31.45 29.23
C ARG A 653 -10.30 -30.98 29.23
N TYR A 654 -9.38 -31.84 29.64
CA TYR A 654 -7.95 -31.58 29.46
C TYR A 654 -7.48 -32.17 28.13
N VAL A 655 -6.43 -31.61 27.54
CA VAL A 655 -5.72 -32.18 26.39
C VAL A 655 -4.44 -32.84 26.90
N ARG A 656 -4.25 -34.14 26.63
CA ARG A 656 -3.02 -34.88 26.96
C ARG A 656 -2.73 -35.88 25.86
N GLY A 657 -1.48 -35.94 25.38
CA GLY A 657 -1.07 -36.90 24.36
C GLY A 657 -1.83 -36.80 23.02
N GLY A 658 -2.32 -35.60 22.67
CA GLY A 658 -3.10 -35.38 21.45
C GLY A 658 -4.55 -35.89 21.55
N GLU A 659 -5.12 -35.96 22.75
CA GLU A 659 -6.48 -36.41 23.00
C GLU A 659 -7.17 -35.60 24.09
N ARG A 660 -8.50 -35.47 23.98
CA ARG A 660 -9.32 -34.92 25.05
C ARG A 660 -9.60 -35.99 26.09
N VAL A 661 -9.26 -35.68 27.33
CA VAL A 661 -9.40 -36.54 28.50
C VAL A 661 -10.25 -35.87 29.56
N SER A 662 -11.07 -36.66 30.26
CA SER A 662 -12.02 -36.14 31.25
C SER A 662 -11.32 -35.36 32.37
N ARG A 663 -11.89 -34.23 32.79
CA ARG A 663 -11.42 -33.51 34.00
C ARG A 663 -11.41 -34.39 35.25
N SER A 664 -12.35 -35.34 35.33
CA SER A 664 -12.42 -36.29 36.46
C SER A 664 -11.21 -37.20 36.55
N SER A 665 -10.47 -37.37 35.44
CA SER A 665 -9.23 -38.12 35.42
C SER A 665 -8.10 -37.39 36.14
N PHE A 666 -8.21 -36.09 36.45
CA PHE A 666 -7.14 -35.30 37.07
C PHE A 666 -7.61 -34.61 38.35
N ARG A 667 -8.21 -35.37 39.26
CA ARG A 667 -8.54 -34.86 40.61
C ARG A 667 -7.27 -34.59 41.41
N PRO A 668 -7.28 -33.70 42.43
CA PRO A 668 -6.10 -33.36 43.22
C PRO A 668 -5.32 -34.56 43.78
N GLY A 669 -6.02 -35.63 44.16
CA GLY A 669 -5.41 -36.87 44.64
C GLY A 669 -4.57 -37.60 43.59
N ARG A 670 -4.91 -37.50 42.29
CA ARG A 670 -4.14 -38.14 41.22
C ARG A 670 -2.80 -37.46 41.02
N PHE A 671 -2.74 -36.13 41.02
CA PHE A 671 -1.46 -35.41 40.90
C PHE A 671 -0.48 -35.86 41.98
N ARG A 672 -0.96 -36.12 43.20
CA ARG A 672 -0.12 -36.63 44.29
C ARG A 672 0.34 -38.09 44.11
N ALA A 673 -0.49 -38.93 43.50
CA ALA A 673 -0.27 -40.38 43.45
C ALA A 673 0.43 -40.87 42.17
N ASP A 674 0.34 -40.11 41.08
CA ASP A 674 0.88 -40.46 39.77
C ASP A 674 2.31 -39.92 39.64
N PRO A 675 3.36 -40.78 39.62
CA PRO A 675 4.75 -40.32 39.60
C PRO A 675 5.12 -39.59 38.30
N ASP A 676 4.34 -39.76 37.24
CA ASP A 676 4.51 -39.07 35.97
C ASP A 676 3.90 -37.66 35.96
N LEU A 677 3.30 -37.23 37.08
CA LEU A 677 2.73 -35.89 37.24
C LEU A 677 3.50 -35.07 38.29
N VAL A 678 3.79 -33.82 37.93
CA VAL A 678 4.36 -32.82 38.83
C VAL A 678 3.31 -32.42 39.86
N PHE A 679 3.63 -32.63 41.15
CA PHE A 679 2.78 -32.20 42.27
C PHE A 679 3.51 -31.26 43.21
N LYS A 680 2.82 -30.18 43.59
CA LYS A 680 3.26 -29.23 44.62
C LYS A 680 2.13 -29.00 45.61
N ALA A 681 2.40 -29.23 46.89
CA ALA A 681 1.43 -29.05 47.96
C ALA A 681 0.96 -27.58 48.03
N GLY A 682 -0.33 -27.37 48.30
CA GLY A 682 -0.93 -26.03 48.41
C GLY A 682 -1.35 -25.37 47.09
N MET A 683 -1.10 -26.00 45.93
CA MET A 683 -1.56 -25.48 44.64
C MET A 683 -3.00 -25.90 44.32
N THR A 684 -3.71 -25.04 43.57
CA THR A 684 -5.05 -25.35 43.02
C THR A 684 -4.94 -26.39 41.90
N GLU A 685 -6.04 -27.10 41.62
CA GLU A 685 -6.10 -28.08 40.51
C GLU A 685 -5.71 -27.44 39.17
N GLU A 686 -6.14 -26.21 38.91
CA GLU A 686 -5.80 -25.44 37.72
C GLU A 686 -4.29 -25.16 37.61
N ARG A 687 -3.64 -24.76 38.71
CA ARG A 687 -2.19 -24.55 38.73
C ARG A 687 -1.42 -25.85 38.57
N LEU A 688 -1.91 -26.94 39.16
CA LEU A 688 -1.34 -28.28 38.97
C LEU A 688 -1.49 -28.74 37.52
N ALA A 689 -2.63 -28.49 36.88
CA ALA A 689 -2.86 -28.80 35.47
C ALA A 689 -1.88 -28.04 34.57
N GLY A 690 -1.69 -26.74 34.81
CA GLY A 690 -0.72 -25.92 34.08
C GLY A 690 0.74 -26.39 34.23
N LEU A 691 1.13 -26.91 35.41
CA LEU A 691 2.47 -27.50 35.62
C LEU A 691 2.69 -28.81 34.86
N ASN A 692 1.63 -29.45 34.38
CA ASN A 692 1.65 -30.76 33.73
C ASN A 692 1.24 -30.69 32.26
N ASP A 693 1.28 -29.49 31.65
CA ASP A 693 0.87 -29.24 30.26
C ASP A 693 -0.55 -29.75 29.94
N LEU A 694 -1.45 -29.70 30.93
CA LEU A 694 -2.85 -30.09 30.77
C LEU A 694 -3.69 -28.87 30.41
N ASP A 695 -3.69 -28.53 29.14
CA ASP A 695 -4.48 -27.43 28.60
C ASP A 695 -5.99 -27.75 28.68
N ARG A 696 -6.82 -26.78 29.10
CA ARG A 696 -8.28 -26.90 29.11
C ARG A 696 -8.87 -26.61 27.73
N ILE A 697 -9.83 -27.43 27.32
CA ILE A 697 -10.63 -27.26 26.10
C ILE A 697 -12.11 -27.40 26.44
N TRP A 698 -12.92 -26.42 26.06
CA TRP A 698 -14.34 -26.34 26.38
C TRP A 698 -15.22 -26.92 25.26
N ASP A 699 -16.31 -27.59 25.61
CA ASP A 699 -17.32 -28.04 24.65
C ASP A 699 -18.34 -26.93 24.32
N ALA A 700 -19.37 -27.24 23.53
CA ALA A 700 -20.41 -26.30 23.16
C ALA A 700 -21.64 -26.36 24.09
N GLY A 701 -21.50 -26.91 25.31
CA GLY A 701 -22.62 -27.15 26.20
C GLY A 701 -23.54 -28.29 25.72
N ARG A 702 -24.62 -28.53 26.45
CA ARG A 702 -25.53 -29.66 26.19
C ARG A 702 -26.97 -29.27 26.37
N THR A 703 -27.86 -29.92 25.63
CA THR A 703 -29.31 -29.74 25.78
C THR A 703 -29.93 -30.96 26.43
N VAL A 704 -30.81 -30.73 27.41
CA VAL A 704 -31.51 -31.77 28.14
C VAL A 704 -32.92 -31.93 27.59
N TRP A 705 -33.22 -33.13 27.14
CA TRP A 705 -34.53 -33.53 26.63
C TRP A 705 -35.17 -34.55 27.57
N GLU A 706 -36.46 -34.42 27.83
CA GLU A 706 -37.21 -35.37 28.66
C GLU A 706 -38.47 -35.88 27.96
N LEU A 707 -38.76 -37.16 28.15
CA LEU A 707 -40.00 -37.82 27.77
C LEU A 707 -40.69 -38.30 29.05
N ARG A 708 -41.90 -37.82 29.32
CA ARG A 708 -42.70 -38.29 30.46
C ARG A 708 -43.24 -39.67 30.16
N THR A 709 -43.07 -40.60 31.09
CA THR A 709 -43.49 -42.00 30.95
C THR A 709 -44.78 -42.30 31.70
N ARG A 710 -45.22 -41.34 32.53
CA ARG A 710 -46.48 -41.31 33.28
C ARG A 710 -47.29 -40.07 32.93
#